data_AF-A0A523VX70-F1
#
_entry.id   AF-A0A523VX70-F1
#
_cell.length_a   1.000
_cell.length_b   1.000
_cell.length_c   1.000
_cell.angle_alpha   90.00
_cell.angle_beta   90.00
_cell.angle_gamma   90.00
#
_symmetry.space_group_name_H-M   'P 1'
#
loop_
_entity.id
_entity.type
_entity.pdbx_description
1 polymer ?
#
loop_
_entity_poly.entity_id
_entity_poly.type
_entity_poly.pdbx_seq_one_letter_code
_entity_poly.pdbx_strand_id
1 'polypeptide(L)'
;MISLRRLTIKGFRAYREVKEFSFDSPMVLLFGENARGKSSTLNAIEWCLFGNECMGKGTGIRERIKWELPNRNTKPPNVSVMLELEDKEGRRYVISRSLAPHGRRRGLEEKLRINLPEGGLVEGEEAKARLQQLVKLSFRDFLTTVYQHQEAIRAVLTQEPRERNDAIDRLLGLSDYRNILTGIEAARLEKERREIGTSFDSFAKEVEVALQTRKTDLKERAVKAQQKGLGESQLNQREALKIAEGAKDRLVEFAHQIGLGLPEIRVPKEWKDLSQFERALEREIKRFRSEIPEVMRQQDLFRDRSRITELREAYGREKENEYHARRKFQDFIREKGTGKVLDEKIKGVLEGIGKKKKTLEKADARATLVRDALEYLSSDVKDAQDRCPLCGNKAANLAEHLKEEWEQRIGGEVRKLQKEIDNLRTQLEELEGSSQEYDRLKEGLESAKKRANEVNRRIAKVLGREITERDDPYVLLTRKLDSIKKELKELEDVVSSRQDILDGIAHLLNQIEAIVDILNGEEKMRIVEEIEASPEYGQMEELKDELAILLDDIGKIKEAVGEVSHEEARQKVGAAEKLIDNYFRQIAGNPSVTNMRFLVSVDSRTARNHYEFKDQNGEDLTPVLSQGDLNALALSIFLGMATSGAAKESFGFVMLDDPSQSLGSGHKEKLIDILNEVLKDRIVILSSMDKELQDLTFSRITGAKKKYVFSGWTPEEGPGVKEE
;
A
#
# COMPACT_ATOMS: atom_id res chain seq x y z
N MET A 1 -59.51 41.92 -15.07
CA MET A 1 -58.49 42.96 -15.31
C MET A 1 -58.58 43.96 -14.19
N ILE A 2 -57.46 44.19 -13.54
CA ILE A 2 -57.33 45.07 -12.38
C ILE A 2 -56.39 46.21 -12.74
N SER A 3 -56.85 47.44 -12.52
CA SER A 3 -56.10 48.66 -12.75
C SER A 3 -55.50 49.17 -11.45
N LEU A 4 -54.25 49.60 -11.49
CA LEU A 4 -53.59 50.27 -10.38
C LEU A 4 -54.08 51.72 -10.32
N ARG A 5 -54.49 52.19 -9.14
CA ARG A 5 -55.00 53.56 -8.94
C ARG A 5 -54.08 54.41 -8.07
N ARG A 6 -53.64 53.86 -6.94
CA ARG A 6 -52.78 54.58 -5.99
C ARG A 6 -51.77 53.65 -5.33
N LEU A 7 -50.60 54.19 -5.02
CA LEU A 7 -49.55 53.56 -4.22
C LEU A 7 -49.15 54.51 -3.10
N THR A 8 -49.17 54.02 -1.87
CA THR A 8 -48.63 54.74 -0.70
C THR A 8 -47.48 53.93 -0.11
N ILE A 9 -46.31 54.54 0.03
CA ILE A 9 -45.07 53.90 0.47
C ILE A 9 -44.52 54.60 1.71
N LYS A 10 -44.08 53.84 2.71
CA LYS A 10 -43.37 54.34 3.90
C LYS A 10 -42.30 53.34 4.34
N GLY A 11 -41.12 53.83 4.71
CA GLY A 11 -40.04 53.01 5.28
C GLY A 11 -39.49 51.92 4.34
N PHE A 12 -39.84 51.93 3.05
CA PHE A 12 -39.46 50.92 2.05
C PHE A 12 -38.30 51.43 1.19
N ARG A 13 -37.17 50.73 1.20
CA ARG A 13 -35.98 51.02 0.38
C ARG A 13 -35.60 52.51 0.40
N ALA A 14 -35.76 53.23 -0.72
CA ALA A 14 -35.43 54.64 -0.84
C ALA A 14 -36.30 55.57 0.02
N TYR A 15 -37.48 55.12 0.44
CA TYR A 15 -38.48 55.94 1.16
C TYR A 15 -38.34 55.77 2.67
N ARG A 16 -38.10 56.88 3.37
CA ARG A 16 -38.20 56.95 4.83
C ARG A 16 -39.60 57.39 5.24
N GLU A 17 -40.00 58.57 4.76
CA GLU A 17 -41.33 59.16 5.01
C GLU A 17 -42.40 58.64 4.05
N VAL A 18 -43.66 58.95 4.35
CA VAL A 18 -44.80 58.57 3.52
C VAL A 18 -44.74 59.30 2.19
N LYS A 19 -44.90 58.56 1.09
CA LYS A 19 -45.05 59.12 -0.25
C LYS A 19 -46.18 58.44 -1.02
N GLU A 20 -46.96 59.24 -1.73
CA GLU A 20 -48.11 58.78 -2.51
C GLU A 20 -47.88 59.01 -4.00
N PHE A 21 -48.36 58.06 -4.81
CA PHE A 21 -48.34 58.09 -6.27
C PHE A 21 -49.72 57.74 -6.81
N SER A 22 -50.17 58.45 -7.83
CA SER A 22 -51.43 58.17 -8.52
C SER A 22 -51.17 57.63 -9.94
N PHE A 23 -51.99 56.67 -10.34
CA PHE A 23 -51.92 55.98 -11.64
C PHE A 23 -53.27 56.10 -12.36
N ASP A 24 -53.80 57.32 -12.39
CA ASP A 24 -55.06 57.71 -13.05
C ASP A 24 -54.89 58.06 -14.54
N SER A 25 -53.64 58.13 -15.01
CA SER A 25 -53.27 58.42 -16.40
C SER A 25 -52.86 57.14 -17.12
N PRO A 26 -53.24 56.95 -18.41
CA PRO A 26 -52.80 55.81 -19.21
C PRO A 26 -51.27 55.67 -19.24
N MET A 27 -50.55 56.77 -19.43
CA MET A 27 -49.09 56.78 -19.37
C MET A 27 -48.60 57.46 -18.10
N VAL A 28 -47.77 56.77 -17.31
CA VAL A 28 -47.13 57.31 -16.10
C VAL A 28 -45.62 57.19 -16.24
N LEU A 29 -44.92 58.32 -16.26
CA LEU A 29 -43.45 58.36 -16.36
C LEU A 29 -42.82 58.68 -14.99
N LEU A 30 -42.02 57.76 -14.46
CA LEU A 30 -41.12 57.98 -13.33
C LEU A 30 -39.75 58.43 -13.88
N PHE A 31 -39.47 59.74 -13.85
CA PHE A 31 -38.27 60.32 -14.46
C PHE A 31 -37.27 60.81 -13.40
N GLY A 32 -35.98 60.51 -13.57
CA GLY A 32 -34.93 61.06 -12.72
C GLY A 32 -33.64 60.26 -12.77
N GLU A 33 -32.59 60.73 -12.09
CA GLU A 33 -31.29 60.06 -12.05
C GLU A 33 -31.34 58.66 -11.39
N ASN A 34 -30.30 57.87 -11.62
CA ASN A 34 -30.13 56.58 -10.94
C ASN A 34 -30.04 56.74 -9.41
N ALA A 35 -30.46 55.70 -8.69
CA ALA A 35 -30.50 55.66 -7.22
C ALA A 35 -31.40 56.72 -6.55
N ARG A 36 -32.36 57.32 -7.28
CA ARG A 36 -33.33 58.30 -6.72
C ARG A 36 -34.67 57.71 -6.32
N GLY A 37 -34.85 56.40 -6.34
CA GLY A 37 -36.07 55.73 -5.84
C GLY A 37 -37.06 55.26 -6.90
N LYS A 38 -36.84 55.51 -8.20
CA LYS A 38 -37.74 55.06 -9.30
C LYS A 38 -38.04 53.55 -9.25
N SER A 39 -37.00 52.72 -9.28
CA SER A 39 -37.12 51.26 -9.14
C SER A 39 -37.65 50.87 -7.75
N SER A 40 -37.44 51.69 -6.71
CA SER A 40 -38.04 51.42 -5.39
C SER A 40 -39.56 51.59 -5.42
N THR A 41 -40.09 52.53 -6.23
CA THR A 41 -41.53 52.69 -6.47
C THR A 41 -42.13 51.44 -7.09
N LEU A 42 -41.54 50.95 -8.20
CA LEU A 42 -42.03 49.76 -8.92
C LEU A 42 -41.96 48.51 -8.04
N ASN A 43 -40.84 48.34 -7.33
CA ASN A 43 -40.64 47.25 -6.39
C ASN A 43 -41.61 47.25 -5.20
N ALA A 44 -42.11 48.43 -4.79
CA ALA A 44 -43.10 48.50 -3.72
C ALA A 44 -44.44 47.89 -4.18
N ILE A 45 -44.83 48.11 -5.44
CA ILE A 45 -46.02 47.50 -6.04
C ILE A 45 -45.88 45.97 -6.04
N GLU A 46 -44.76 45.48 -6.56
CA GLU A 46 -44.43 44.05 -6.58
C GLU A 46 -44.46 43.43 -5.17
N TRP A 47 -43.78 44.02 -4.20
CA TRP A 47 -43.72 43.49 -2.84
C TRP A 47 -45.08 43.51 -2.14
N CYS A 48 -45.90 44.54 -2.37
CA CYS A 48 -47.24 44.59 -1.78
C CYS A 48 -48.12 43.43 -2.29
N LEU A 49 -48.01 43.08 -3.58
CA LEU A 49 -48.75 41.96 -4.17
C LEU A 49 -48.20 40.58 -3.73
N PHE A 50 -46.89 40.37 -3.75
CA PHE A 50 -46.32 39.01 -3.63
C PHE A 50 -45.53 38.75 -2.33
N GLY A 51 -45.25 39.78 -1.53
CA GLY A 51 -44.57 39.62 -0.23
C GLY A 51 -43.22 38.91 -0.36
N ASN A 52 -42.98 37.87 0.45
CA ASN A 52 -41.73 37.13 0.42
C ASN A 52 -41.48 36.31 -0.86
N GLU A 53 -42.49 36.10 -1.71
CA GLU A 53 -42.30 35.36 -2.98
C GLU A 53 -41.35 36.11 -3.94
N CYS A 54 -41.27 37.44 -3.84
CA CYS A 54 -40.32 38.25 -4.60
C CYS A 54 -38.91 38.36 -3.97
N MET A 55 -38.58 37.47 -3.02
CA MET A 55 -37.28 37.38 -2.35
C MET A 55 -36.62 36.02 -2.49
N GLY A 56 -35.29 36.02 -2.42
CA GLY A 56 -34.50 34.79 -2.40
C GLY A 56 -34.14 34.25 -3.78
N LYS A 57 -33.55 33.05 -3.77
CA LYS A 57 -33.02 32.39 -4.97
C LYS A 57 -34.11 31.98 -5.97
N GLY A 58 -35.33 31.74 -5.49
CA GLY A 58 -36.47 31.30 -6.32
C GLY A 58 -36.96 32.33 -7.33
N THR A 59 -36.59 33.61 -7.16
CA THR A 59 -36.99 34.70 -8.07
C THR A 59 -36.27 34.69 -9.42
N GLY A 60 -35.14 33.98 -9.53
CA GLY A 60 -34.27 34.04 -10.72
C GLY A 60 -33.47 35.33 -10.88
N ILE A 61 -33.61 36.31 -9.98
CA ILE A 61 -32.90 37.59 -9.97
C ILE A 61 -31.85 37.58 -8.86
N ARG A 62 -30.56 37.71 -9.20
CA ARG A 62 -29.44 37.57 -8.25
C ARG A 62 -29.51 38.58 -7.11
N GLU A 63 -29.92 39.80 -7.44
CA GLU A 63 -30.07 40.95 -6.55
C GLU A 63 -31.13 40.72 -5.46
N ARG A 64 -32.03 39.73 -5.64
CA ARG A 64 -33.09 39.40 -4.68
C ARG A 64 -32.68 38.43 -3.57
N ILE A 65 -31.50 37.80 -3.65
CA ILE A 65 -31.06 36.79 -2.67
C ILE A 65 -30.85 37.40 -1.27
N LYS A 66 -30.37 38.64 -1.21
CA LYS A 66 -30.17 39.41 0.04
C LYS A 66 -30.93 40.73 -0.04
N TRP A 67 -32.17 40.67 -0.48
CA TRP A 67 -32.95 41.87 -0.73
C TRP A 67 -33.30 42.59 0.58
N GLU A 68 -32.81 43.81 0.75
CA GLU A 68 -33.13 44.64 1.92
C GLU A 68 -34.37 45.51 1.63
N LEU A 69 -35.50 45.11 2.22
CA LEU A 69 -36.76 45.85 2.12
C LEU A 69 -36.78 47.13 2.98
N PRO A 70 -36.43 47.09 4.29
CA PRO A 70 -36.56 48.26 5.12
C PRO A 70 -35.52 49.33 4.78
N ASN A 71 -35.94 50.59 4.79
CA ASN A 71 -35.03 51.72 4.70
C ASN A 71 -34.05 51.69 5.89
N ARG A 72 -32.74 51.74 5.59
CA ARG A 72 -31.66 51.60 6.59
C ARG A 72 -31.65 52.69 7.67
N ASN A 73 -32.26 53.84 7.40
CA ASN A 73 -32.32 54.98 8.31
C ASN A 73 -33.60 55.02 9.14
N THR A 74 -34.52 54.08 8.93
CA THR A 74 -35.75 53.95 9.73
C THR A 74 -35.51 52.98 10.88
N LYS A 75 -35.37 53.49 12.11
CA LYS A 75 -35.17 52.70 13.32
C LYS A 75 -36.25 52.98 14.39
N PRO A 76 -36.99 51.97 14.87
CA PRO A 76 -37.01 50.59 14.38
C PRO A 76 -37.53 50.51 12.93
N PRO A 77 -37.19 49.45 12.17
CA PRO A 77 -37.75 49.23 10.84
C PRO A 77 -39.28 49.29 10.85
N ASN A 78 -39.88 50.05 9.95
CA ASN A 78 -41.33 50.16 9.85
C ASN A 78 -41.73 50.39 8.40
N VAL A 79 -41.86 49.29 7.67
CA VAL A 79 -42.26 49.30 6.26
C VAL A 79 -43.78 49.24 6.18
N SER A 80 -44.37 50.10 5.36
CA SER A 80 -45.79 50.04 5.02
C SER A 80 -45.96 50.37 3.54
N VAL A 81 -46.60 49.47 2.80
CA VAL A 81 -46.96 49.70 1.40
C VAL A 81 -48.44 49.41 1.22
N MET A 82 -49.16 50.34 0.62
CA MET A 82 -50.58 50.24 0.35
C MET A 82 -50.85 50.46 -1.13
N LEU A 83 -51.63 49.57 -1.74
CA LEU A 83 -52.08 49.63 -3.13
C LEU A 83 -53.60 49.77 -3.18
N GLU A 84 -54.08 50.77 -3.92
CA GLU A 84 -55.47 50.86 -4.34
C GLU A 84 -55.60 50.27 -5.74
N LEU A 85 -56.39 49.19 -5.83
CA LEU A 85 -56.67 48.47 -7.07
C LEU A 85 -58.16 48.58 -7.40
N GLU A 86 -58.48 48.66 -8.69
CA GLU A 86 -59.86 48.72 -9.18
C GLU A 86 -60.10 47.62 -10.23
N ASP A 87 -61.17 46.85 -10.09
CA ASP A 87 -61.51 45.81 -11.07
C ASP A 87 -62.37 46.36 -12.24
N LYS A 88 -62.70 45.49 -13.20
CA LYS A 88 -63.53 45.85 -14.37
C LYS A 88 -64.94 46.34 -13.99
N GLU A 89 -65.46 45.97 -12.82
CA GLU A 89 -66.78 46.39 -12.33
C GLU A 89 -66.72 47.70 -11.54
N GLY A 90 -65.52 48.32 -11.43
CA GLY A 90 -65.31 49.55 -10.68
C GLY A 90 -65.19 49.33 -9.16
N ARG A 91 -65.11 48.08 -8.70
CA ARG A 91 -64.95 47.77 -7.28
C ARG A 91 -63.52 48.03 -6.84
N ARG A 92 -63.37 48.72 -5.69
CA ARG A 92 -62.07 49.13 -5.17
C ARG A 92 -61.59 48.23 -4.03
N TYR A 93 -60.36 47.78 -4.15
CA TYR A 93 -59.66 46.95 -3.17
C TYR A 93 -58.45 47.72 -2.66
N VAL A 94 -58.23 47.71 -1.34
CA VAL A 94 -57.03 48.32 -0.74
C VAL A 94 -56.18 47.24 -0.12
N ILE A 95 -55.07 46.90 -0.76
CA ILE A 95 -54.11 45.91 -0.26
C ILE A 95 -53.07 46.66 0.55
N SER A 96 -52.86 46.26 1.80
CA SER A 96 -51.84 46.82 2.68
C SER A 96 -50.91 45.73 3.16
N ARG A 97 -49.61 45.92 2.95
CA ARG A 97 -48.57 45.03 3.46
C ARG A 97 -47.59 45.83 4.32
N SER A 98 -47.29 45.32 5.51
CA SER A 98 -46.38 45.97 6.46
C SER A 98 -45.34 45.01 6.99
N LEU A 99 -44.14 45.51 7.27
CA LEU A 99 -43.03 44.76 7.87
C LEU A 99 -42.45 45.57 9.04
N ALA A 100 -42.63 45.08 10.26
CA ALA A 100 -42.21 45.76 11.48
C ALA A 100 -41.76 44.75 12.57
N PRO A 101 -40.97 45.16 13.57
CA PRO A 101 -40.60 44.28 14.69
C PRO A 101 -41.83 43.77 15.45
N HIS A 102 -41.84 42.48 15.77
CA HIS A 102 -42.89 41.88 16.58
C HIS A 102 -42.44 41.69 18.04
N GLY A 103 -42.89 42.58 18.92
CA GLY A 103 -42.66 42.48 20.36
C GLY A 103 -41.17 42.47 20.73
N ARG A 104 -40.78 41.62 21.71
CA ARG A 104 -39.38 41.45 22.17
C ARG A 104 -38.55 40.46 21.35
N ARG A 105 -39.11 39.82 20.30
CA ARG A 105 -38.39 38.82 19.49
C ARG A 105 -37.43 39.51 18.51
N ARG A 106 -36.25 38.91 18.30
CA ARG A 106 -35.31 39.29 17.22
C ARG A 106 -35.89 38.83 15.87
N GLY A 107 -36.70 39.67 15.23
CA GLY A 107 -37.23 39.40 13.89
C GLY A 107 -38.23 40.46 13.44
N LEU A 108 -38.36 40.63 12.12
CA LEU A 108 -39.41 41.44 11.50
C LEU A 108 -40.59 40.53 11.16
N GLU A 109 -41.80 40.98 11.46
CA GLU A 109 -43.04 40.28 11.12
C GLU A 109 -43.73 41.02 9.97
N GLU A 110 -44.10 40.23 8.96
CA GLU A 110 -44.88 40.69 7.81
C GLU A 110 -46.37 40.50 8.07
N LYS A 111 -47.17 41.51 7.77
CA LYS A 111 -48.64 41.45 7.85
C LYS A 111 -49.26 41.87 6.52
N LEU A 112 -50.23 41.09 6.06
CA LEU A 112 -51.05 41.37 4.88
C LEU A 112 -52.49 41.63 5.30
N ARG A 113 -53.07 42.69 4.73
CA ARG A 113 -54.43 43.17 4.98
C ARG A 113 -55.08 43.56 3.67
N ILE A 114 -56.36 43.26 3.48
CA ILE A 114 -57.13 43.70 2.31
C ILE A 114 -58.46 44.27 2.77
N ASN A 115 -58.72 45.53 2.41
CA ASN A 115 -60.05 46.11 2.51
C ASN A 115 -60.83 45.74 1.24
N LEU A 116 -61.94 45.04 1.46
CA LEU A 116 -62.87 44.62 0.40
C LEU A 116 -63.85 45.76 0.05
N PRO A 117 -64.40 45.75 -1.17
CA PRO A 117 -65.37 46.77 -1.63
C PRO A 117 -66.64 46.83 -0.75
N GLU A 118 -67.01 45.71 -0.14
CA GLU A 118 -68.22 45.54 0.69
C GLU A 118 -68.04 46.06 2.13
N GLY A 119 -66.87 46.61 2.48
CA GLY A 119 -66.61 47.21 3.81
C GLY A 119 -66.00 46.27 4.85
N GLY A 120 -65.47 45.11 4.44
CA GLY A 120 -64.78 44.15 5.31
C GLY A 120 -63.25 44.23 5.20
N LEU A 121 -62.54 44.02 6.32
CA LEU A 121 -61.09 43.86 6.38
C LEU A 121 -60.75 42.38 6.59
N VAL A 122 -59.97 41.80 5.69
CA VAL A 122 -59.40 40.45 5.86
C VAL A 122 -57.90 40.54 6.15
N GLU A 123 -57.39 39.65 7.00
CA GLU A 123 -55.98 39.61 7.39
C GLU A 123 -55.39 38.19 7.25
N GLY A 124 -54.06 38.09 7.21
CA GLY A 124 -53.36 36.80 7.29
C GLY A 124 -53.66 35.86 6.11
N GLU A 125 -53.94 34.59 6.40
CA GLU A 125 -54.19 33.56 5.37
C GLU A 125 -55.46 33.83 4.55
N GLU A 126 -56.50 34.39 5.16
CA GLU A 126 -57.71 34.78 4.41
C GLU A 126 -57.39 35.89 3.41
N ALA A 127 -56.60 36.89 3.82
CA ALA A 127 -56.12 37.93 2.92
C ALA A 127 -55.27 37.36 1.78
N LYS A 128 -54.40 36.38 2.04
CA LYS A 128 -53.63 35.71 0.97
C LYS A 128 -54.53 35.00 -0.03
N ALA A 129 -55.51 34.22 0.44
CA ALA A 129 -56.45 33.52 -0.43
C ALA A 129 -57.28 34.50 -1.28
N ARG A 130 -57.75 35.61 -0.68
CA ARG A 130 -58.45 36.68 -1.41
C ARG A 130 -57.55 37.39 -2.42
N LEU A 131 -56.29 37.63 -2.08
CA LEU A 131 -55.32 38.22 -3.01
C LEU A 131 -55.07 37.33 -4.23
N GLN A 132 -54.90 36.02 -4.01
CA GLN A 132 -54.74 35.04 -5.08
C GLN A 132 -55.97 34.99 -5.99
N GLN A 133 -57.19 35.03 -5.42
CA GLN A 133 -58.43 35.09 -6.19
C GLN A 133 -58.57 36.38 -7.01
N LEU A 134 -58.07 37.50 -6.49
CA LEU A 134 -58.11 38.80 -7.16
C LEU A 134 -57.09 38.85 -8.31
N VAL A 135 -55.82 38.59 -8.02
CA VAL A 135 -54.69 38.70 -8.96
C VAL A 135 -54.72 37.61 -10.03
N LYS A 136 -55.16 36.38 -9.68
CA LYS A 136 -55.27 35.20 -10.56
C LYS A 136 -53.99 34.79 -11.31
N LEU A 137 -52.86 35.37 -10.94
CA LEU A 137 -51.56 35.17 -11.55
C LEU A 137 -50.54 34.87 -10.46
N SER A 138 -49.58 34.02 -10.80
CA SER A 138 -48.44 33.77 -9.93
C SER A 138 -47.45 34.95 -9.99
N PHE A 139 -46.53 35.00 -9.01
CA PHE A 139 -45.40 35.92 -9.07
C PHE A 139 -44.60 35.77 -10.37
N ARG A 140 -44.48 34.55 -10.90
CA ARG A 140 -43.76 34.29 -12.15
C ARG A 140 -44.44 34.94 -13.34
N ASP A 141 -45.75 34.80 -13.44
CA ASP A 141 -46.52 35.42 -14.52
C ASP A 141 -46.43 36.95 -14.45
N PHE A 142 -46.37 37.50 -13.24
CA PHE A 142 -46.17 38.94 -13.04
C PHE A 142 -44.82 39.42 -13.59
N LEU A 143 -43.72 38.68 -13.34
CA LEU A 143 -42.39 39.02 -13.87
C LEU A 143 -42.31 38.97 -15.42
N THR A 144 -43.10 38.11 -16.04
CA THR A 144 -43.01 37.85 -17.49
C THR A 144 -43.99 38.67 -18.31
N THR A 145 -45.06 39.18 -17.71
CA THR A 145 -46.18 39.82 -18.43
C THR A 145 -46.62 41.17 -17.85
N VAL A 146 -46.12 41.57 -16.69
CA VAL A 146 -46.51 42.81 -15.99
C VAL A 146 -45.31 43.67 -15.65
N TYR A 147 -44.25 43.11 -15.06
CA TYR A 147 -43.11 43.89 -14.60
C TYR A 147 -41.80 43.46 -15.28
N GLN A 148 -41.35 44.26 -16.23
CA GLN A 148 -40.02 44.12 -16.81
C GLN A 148 -38.97 44.68 -15.85
N HIS A 149 -38.24 43.78 -15.18
CA HIS A 149 -37.07 44.12 -14.37
C HIS A 149 -35.88 44.45 -15.26
N GLN A 150 -35.14 45.48 -14.87
CA GLN A 150 -33.92 45.92 -15.54
C GLN A 150 -32.89 44.78 -15.69
N GLU A 151 -32.80 43.89 -14.70
CA GLU A 151 -31.89 42.75 -14.66
C GLU A 151 -32.27 41.64 -15.66
N ALA A 152 -33.56 41.45 -15.94
CA ALA A 152 -34.04 40.39 -16.82
C ALA A 152 -33.62 40.64 -18.28
N ILE A 153 -33.72 41.89 -18.73
CA ILE A 153 -33.30 42.29 -20.08
C ILE A 153 -31.78 42.21 -20.25
N ARG A 154 -31.01 42.70 -19.28
CA ARG A 154 -29.54 42.70 -19.35
C ARG A 154 -28.97 41.30 -19.53
N ALA A 155 -29.61 40.28 -18.96
CA ALA A 155 -29.16 38.89 -19.07
C ALA A 155 -29.31 38.30 -20.47
N VAL A 156 -30.24 38.81 -21.30
CA VAL A 156 -30.41 38.37 -22.71
C VAL A 156 -29.29 38.89 -23.61
N LEU A 157 -28.67 40.02 -23.25
CA LEU A 157 -27.56 40.63 -24.00
C LEU A 157 -26.24 39.85 -23.90
N THR A 158 -26.22 38.72 -23.18
CA THR A 158 -25.04 37.86 -23.03
C THR A 158 -24.72 37.15 -24.35
N GLN A 159 -23.42 36.94 -24.61
CA GLN A 159 -22.96 36.24 -25.82
C GLN A 159 -23.02 34.72 -25.68
N GLU A 160 -22.95 34.19 -24.45
CA GLU A 160 -23.00 32.75 -24.19
C GLU A 160 -24.42 32.19 -24.43
N PRO A 161 -24.60 31.25 -25.37
CA PRO A 161 -25.94 30.71 -25.70
C PRO A 161 -26.65 30.10 -24.49
N ARG A 162 -25.90 29.46 -23.58
CA ARG A 162 -26.45 28.87 -22.36
C ARG A 162 -27.04 29.93 -21.42
N GLU A 163 -26.30 31.00 -21.14
CA GLU A 163 -26.76 32.10 -20.28
C GLU A 163 -27.95 32.83 -20.90
N ARG A 164 -27.97 32.98 -22.23
CA ARG A 164 -29.08 33.56 -22.97
C ARG A 164 -30.34 32.69 -22.88
N ASN A 165 -30.23 31.38 -23.10
CA ASN A 165 -31.37 30.47 -22.94
C ASN A 165 -31.92 30.51 -21.52
N ASP A 166 -31.03 30.53 -20.53
CA ASP A 166 -31.37 30.71 -19.12
C ASP A 166 -32.10 32.05 -18.85
N ALA A 167 -31.75 33.13 -19.57
CA ALA A 167 -32.41 34.42 -19.46
C ALA A 167 -33.80 34.40 -20.14
N ILE A 168 -33.94 33.71 -21.28
CA ILE A 168 -35.21 33.54 -21.97
C ILE A 168 -36.16 32.66 -21.16
N ASP A 169 -35.69 31.56 -20.55
CA ASP A 169 -36.48 30.76 -19.59
C ASP A 169 -37.02 31.65 -18.45
N ARG A 170 -36.25 32.64 -17.97
CA ARG A 170 -36.74 33.62 -16.97
C ARG A 170 -37.82 34.53 -17.53
N LEU A 171 -37.62 35.07 -18.75
CA LEU A 171 -38.62 35.89 -19.44
C LEU A 171 -39.91 35.12 -19.76
N LEU A 172 -39.84 33.80 -19.88
CA LEU A 172 -41.00 32.92 -20.09
C LEU A 172 -41.57 32.34 -18.77
N GLY A 173 -40.87 32.51 -17.64
CA GLY A 173 -41.32 32.06 -16.32
C GLY A 173 -41.05 30.59 -16.02
N LEU A 174 -40.09 29.98 -16.72
CA LEU A 174 -39.74 28.55 -16.70
C LEU A 174 -38.57 28.23 -15.75
N SER A 175 -38.22 29.18 -14.87
CA SER A 175 -37.02 29.11 -14.00
C SER A 175 -36.99 27.90 -13.08
N ASP A 176 -38.15 27.39 -12.66
CA ASP A 176 -38.22 26.29 -11.70
C ASP A 176 -37.98 24.92 -12.32
N TYR A 177 -38.47 24.69 -13.54
CA TYR A 177 -38.10 23.50 -14.30
C TYR A 177 -36.57 23.45 -14.46
N ARG A 178 -35.97 24.57 -14.87
CA ARG A 178 -34.52 24.73 -14.95
C ARG A 178 -33.83 24.48 -13.61
N ASN A 179 -34.38 24.99 -12.49
CA ASN A 179 -33.81 24.78 -11.16
C ASN A 179 -33.80 23.30 -10.77
N ILE A 180 -34.89 22.58 -11.05
CA ILE A 180 -35.01 21.14 -10.81
C ILE A 180 -33.98 20.39 -11.65
N LEU A 181 -33.93 20.63 -12.97
CA LEU A 181 -32.98 20.00 -13.88
C LEU A 181 -31.53 20.27 -13.47
N THR A 182 -31.22 21.51 -13.09
CA THR A 182 -29.88 21.89 -12.60
C THR A 182 -29.55 21.19 -11.29
N GLY A 183 -30.52 21.03 -10.39
CA GLY A 183 -30.34 20.30 -9.13
C GLY A 183 -30.03 18.83 -9.35
N ILE A 184 -30.75 18.17 -10.27
CA ILE A 184 -30.52 16.77 -10.65
C ILE A 184 -29.12 16.60 -11.28
N GLU A 185 -28.74 17.47 -12.22
CA GLU A 185 -27.42 17.43 -12.86
C GLU A 185 -26.29 17.68 -11.85
N ALA A 186 -26.48 18.62 -10.93
CA ALA A 186 -25.48 18.97 -9.90
C ALA A 186 -25.25 17.83 -8.90
N ALA A 187 -26.25 16.97 -8.67
CA ALA A 187 -26.14 15.81 -7.78
C ALA A 187 -25.22 14.70 -8.33
N ARG A 188 -24.85 14.72 -9.63
CA ARG A 188 -23.89 13.78 -10.25
C ARG A 188 -24.18 12.31 -9.98
N LEU A 189 -25.45 11.95 -9.97
CA LEU A 189 -25.96 10.68 -9.49
C LEU A 189 -25.35 9.44 -10.20
N GLU A 190 -25.12 9.52 -11.50
CA GLU A 190 -24.47 8.45 -12.28
C GLU A 190 -23.02 8.16 -11.82
N LYS A 191 -22.31 9.19 -11.35
CA LYS A 191 -20.96 9.03 -10.82
C LYS A 191 -20.99 8.22 -9.52
N GLU A 192 -21.87 8.61 -8.61
CA GLU A 192 -22.05 7.95 -7.30
C GLU A 192 -22.49 6.48 -7.49
N ARG A 193 -23.44 6.22 -8.40
CA ARG A 193 -23.85 4.86 -8.80
C ARG A 193 -22.67 4.01 -9.20
N ARG A 194 -21.81 4.55 -10.08
CA ARG A 194 -20.67 3.81 -10.62
C ARG A 194 -19.63 3.53 -9.54
N GLU A 195 -19.36 4.49 -8.65
CA GLU A 195 -18.41 4.32 -7.55
C GLU A 195 -18.87 3.24 -6.57
N ILE A 196 -20.14 3.31 -6.12
CA ILE A 196 -20.73 2.32 -5.22
C ILE A 196 -20.79 0.94 -5.88
N GLY A 197 -21.27 0.86 -7.13
CA GLY A 197 -21.35 -0.39 -7.87
C GLY A 197 -19.98 -1.04 -8.07
N THR A 198 -18.97 -0.26 -8.47
CA THR A 198 -17.60 -0.78 -8.63
C THR A 198 -17.03 -1.30 -7.31
N SER A 199 -17.27 -0.60 -6.20
CA SER A 199 -16.82 -1.02 -4.87
C SER A 199 -17.46 -2.34 -4.44
N PHE A 200 -18.78 -2.48 -4.64
CA PHE A 200 -19.50 -3.71 -4.32
C PHE A 200 -19.03 -4.86 -5.21
N ASP A 201 -18.96 -4.67 -6.52
CA ASP A 201 -18.58 -5.71 -7.48
C ASP A 201 -17.13 -6.20 -7.23
N SER A 202 -16.22 -5.29 -6.84
CA SER A 202 -14.85 -5.66 -6.44
C SER A 202 -14.86 -6.54 -5.19
N PHE A 203 -15.62 -6.16 -4.17
CA PHE A 203 -15.72 -6.94 -2.93
C PHE A 203 -16.36 -8.32 -3.16
N ALA A 204 -17.47 -8.37 -3.90
CA ALA A 204 -18.12 -9.62 -4.27
C ALA A 204 -17.16 -10.56 -5.03
N LYS A 205 -16.38 -10.01 -5.96
CA LYS A 205 -15.36 -10.77 -6.69
C LYS A 205 -14.23 -11.27 -5.79
N GLU A 206 -13.80 -10.49 -4.80
CA GLU A 206 -12.80 -10.94 -3.82
C GLU A 206 -13.30 -12.13 -2.99
N VAL A 207 -14.56 -12.08 -2.55
CA VAL A 207 -15.22 -13.19 -1.84
C VAL A 207 -15.29 -14.43 -2.73
N GLU A 208 -15.74 -14.28 -3.98
CA GLU A 208 -15.82 -15.38 -4.95
C GLU A 208 -14.45 -16.03 -5.21
N VAL A 209 -13.42 -15.21 -5.48
CA VAL A 209 -12.05 -15.69 -5.73
C VAL A 209 -11.48 -16.39 -4.48
N ALA A 210 -11.75 -15.86 -3.29
CA ALA A 210 -11.34 -16.48 -2.04
C ALA A 210 -11.99 -17.87 -1.88
N LEU A 211 -13.30 -18.00 -2.13
CA LEU A 211 -14.01 -19.28 -2.07
C LEU A 211 -13.45 -20.29 -3.09
N GLN A 212 -13.24 -19.88 -4.34
CA GLN A 212 -12.69 -20.77 -5.38
C GLN A 212 -11.28 -21.24 -5.05
N THR A 213 -10.43 -20.33 -4.55
CA THR A 213 -9.06 -20.65 -4.15
C THR A 213 -9.05 -21.65 -2.99
N ARG A 214 -9.90 -21.44 -1.97
CA ARG A 214 -10.02 -22.34 -0.81
C ARG A 214 -10.58 -23.71 -1.19
N LYS A 215 -11.60 -23.76 -2.06
CA LYS A 215 -12.13 -25.02 -2.61
C LYS A 215 -11.06 -25.81 -3.36
N THR A 216 -10.20 -25.13 -4.12
CA THR A 216 -9.11 -25.78 -4.86
C THR A 216 -8.02 -26.30 -3.92
N ASP A 217 -7.57 -25.49 -2.96
CA ASP A 217 -6.58 -25.88 -1.93
C ASP A 217 -7.08 -27.08 -1.10
N LEU A 218 -8.36 -27.09 -0.71
CA LEU A 218 -8.97 -28.24 -0.01
C LEU A 218 -8.96 -29.52 -0.84
N LYS A 219 -9.27 -29.44 -2.15
CA LYS A 219 -9.18 -30.60 -3.05
C LYS A 219 -7.75 -31.13 -3.14
N GLU A 220 -6.75 -30.26 -3.27
CA GLU A 220 -5.34 -30.67 -3.32
C GLU A 220 -4.89 -31.34 -2.01
N ARG A 221 -5.30 -30.78 -0.86
CA ARG A 221 -5.03 -31.37 0.47
C ARG A 221 -5.70 -32.73 0.63
N ALA A 222 -6.94 -32.89 0.16
CA ALA A 222 -7.64 -34.17 0.18
C ALA A 222 -6.89 -35.23 -0.65
N VAL A 223 -6.39 -34.88 -1.84
CA VAL A 223 -5.56 -35.79 -2.66
C VAL A 223 -4.26 -36.19 -1.93
N LYS A 224 -3.58 -35.24 -1.26
CA LYS A 224 -2.38 -35.55 -0.44
C LYS A 224 -2.71 -36.46 0.75
N ALA A 225 -3.87 -36.26 1.38
CA ALA A 225 -4.33 -37.13 2.47
C ALA A 225 -4.64 -38.55 1.97
N GLN A 226 -5.21 -38.69 0.76
CA GLN A 226 -5.41 -40.01 0.12
C GLN A 226 -4.10 -40.74 -0.13
N GLN A 227 -3.05 -40.04 -0.58
CA GLN A 227 -1.71 -40.64 -0.73
C GLN A 227 -1.11 -41.11 0.61
N LYS A 228 -1.52 -40.51 1.73
CA LYS A 228 -1.17 -40.93 3.10
C LYS A 228 -2.08 -42.06 3.63
N GLY A 229 -2.94 -42.65 2.80
CA GLY A 229 -3.79 -43.79 3.15
C GLY A 229 -5.11 -43.44 3.83
N LEU A 230 -5.56 -42.18 3.77
CA LEU A 230 -6.85 -41.74 4.32
C LEU A 230 -7.93 -41.67 3.23
N GLY A 231 -9.07 -42.33 3.44
CA GLY A 231 -10.25 -42.18 2.58
C GLY A 231 -10.99 -40.85 2.83
N GLU A 232 -11.81 -40.39 1.90
CA GLU A 232 -12.57 -39.13 2.03
C GLU A 232 -13.49 -39.12 3.28
N SER A 233 -14.10 -40.26 3.60
CA SER A 233 -14.96 -40.41 4.78
C SER A 233 -14.20 -40.36 6.12
N GLN A 234 -12.87 -40.42 6.08
CA GLN A 234 -11.98 -40.39 7.25
C GLN A 234 -11.41 -38.98 7.51
N LEU A 235 -11.68 -38.01 6.65
CA LEU A 235 -11.17 -36.64 6.77
C LEU A 235 -12.06 -35.81 7.73
N ASN A 236 -12.19 -36.26 8.97
CA ASN A 236 -13.03 -35.59 9.97
C ASN A 236 -12.43 -35.65 11.37
N GLN A 237 -12.94 -34.79 12.27
CA GLN A 237 -12.48 -34.70 13.66
C GLN A 237 -12.53 -36.03 14.41
N ARG A 238 -13.57 -36.84 14.21
CA ARG A 238 -13.74 -38.10 14.96
C ARG A 238 -12.64 -39.09 14.61
N GLU A 239 -12.29 -39.20 13.33
CA GLU A 239 -11.20 -40.09 12.91
C GLU A 239 -9.84 -39.56 13.35
N ALA A 240 -9.58 -38.25 13.28
CA ALA A 240 -8.34 -37.66 13.79
C ALA A 240 -8.10 -37.97 15.27
N LEU A 241 -9.14 -37.84 16.11
CA LEU A 241 -9.07 -38.17 17.54
C LEU A 241 -8.84 -39.66 17.79
N LYS A 242 -9.47 -40.52 16.99
CA LYS A 242 -9.28 -41.98 17.06
C LYS A 242 -7.87 -42.40 16.64
N ILE A 243 -7.31 -41.80 15.59
CA ILE A 243 -5.91 -42.04 15.19
C ILE A 243 -4.95 -41.55 16.27
N ALA A 244 -5.23 -40.40 16.90
CA ALA A 244 -4.45 -39.87 18.02
C ALA A 244 -4.43 -40.82 19.23
N GLU A 245 -5.57 -41.40 19.59
CA GLU A 245 -5.66 -42.42 20.65
C GLU A 245 -4.85 -43.67 20.29
N GLY A 246 -5.01 -44.20 19.08
CA GLY A 246 -4.21 -45.33 18.61
C GLY A 246 -2.70 -45.07 18.56
N ALA A 247 -2.28 -43.87 18.19
CA ALA A 247 -0.87 -43.47 18.17
C ALA A 247 -0.29 -43.41 19.60
N LYS A 248 -1.04 -42.86 20.55
CA LYS A 248 -0.67 -42.83 21.97
C LYS A 248 -0.51 -44.25 22.53
N ASP A 249 -1.51 -45.11 22.31
CA ASP A 249 -1.51 -46.45 22.89
C ASP A 249 -0.34 -47.29 22.37
N ARG A 250 -0.05 -47.21 21.07
CA ARG A 250 1.13 -47.86 20.46
C ARG A 250 2.44 -47.33 21.04
N LEU A 251 2.53 -46.03 21.31
CA LEU A 251 3.74 -45.44 21.90
C LEU A 251 3.93 -45.86 23.37
N VAL A 252 2.83 -46.00 24.13
CA VAL A 252 2.85 -46.53 25.51
C VAL A 252 3.31 -48.00 25.50
N GLU A 253 2.74 -48.82 24.61
CA GLU A 253 3.15 -50.21 24.47
C GLU A 253 4.63 -50.34 24.10
N PHE A 254 5.09 -49.53 23.14
CA PHE A 254 6.50 -49.47 22.75
C PHE A 254 7.41 -49.06 23.91
N ALA A 255 7.03 -48.02 24.67
CA ALA A 255 7.78 -47.56 25.84
C ALA A 255 7.93 -48.67 26.91
N HIS A 256 6.87 -49.44 27.17
CA HIS A 256 6.91 -50.60 28.05
C HIS A 256 7.83 -51.71 27.54
N GLN A 257 7.78 -52.02 26.23
CA GLN A 257 8.63 -53.06 25.63
C GLN A 257 10.13 -52.74 25.75
N ILE A 258 10.50 -51.47 25.69
CA ILE A 258 11.90 -51.02 25.78
C ILE A 258 12.33 -50.59 27.18
N GLY A 259 11.40 -50.58 28.16
CA GLY A 259 11.67 -50.20 29.54
C GLY A 259 11.92 -48.71 29.79
N LEU A 260 11.43 -47.82 28.90
CA LEU A 260 11.54 -46.36 29.06
C LEU A 260 10.23 -45.76 29.59
N GLY A 261 10.35 -44.71 30.41
CA GLY A 261 9.19 -43.98 30.94
C GLY A 261 8.64 -42.98 29.93
N LEU A 262 7.32 -43.02 29.72
CA LEU A 262 6.57 -42.02 28.95
C LEU A 262 5.89 -41.02 29.91
N PRO A 263 6.02 -39.70 29.70
CA PRO A 263 5.25 -38.69 30.43
C PRO A 263 3.73 -38.87 30.23
N GLU A 264 2.92 -38.34 31.15
CA GLU A 264 1.45 -38.38 30.99
C GLU A 264 1.02 -37.46 29.83
N ILE A 265 0.76 -38.04 28.66
CA ILE A 265 0.24 -37.33 27.50
C ILE A 265 -1.25 -37.66 27.34
N ARG A 266 -2.10 -36.63 27.30
CA ARG A 266 -3.55 -36.75 27.13
C ARG A 266 -3.95 -36.42 25.70
N VAL A 267 -4.81 -37.25 25.11
CA VAL A 267 -5.44 -36.95 23.82
C VAL A 267 -6.44 -35.81 24.05
N PRO A 268 -6.39 -34.72 23.27
CA PRO A 268 -7.36 -33.63 23.37
C PRO A 268 -8.80 -34.07 23.07
N LYS A 269 -9.78 -33.28 23.52
CA LYS A 269 -11.21 -33.52 23.19
C LYS A 269 -11.60 -32.91 21.83
N GLU A 270 -10.87 -31.89 21.40
CA GLU A 270 -11.13 -31.15 20.16
C GLU A 270 -9.92 -31.23 19.24
N TRP A 271 -10.19 -31.17 17.93
CA TRP A 271 -9.14 -31.29 16.93
C TRP A 271 -8.16 -30.10 16.92
N LYS A 272 -8.59 -28.92 17.41
CA LYS A 272 -7.78 -27.69 17.41
C LYS A 272 -6.49 -27.81 18.23
N ASP A 273 -6.49 -28.66 19.24
CA ASP A 273 -5.33 -28.90 20.10
C ASP A 273 -4.49 -30.11 19.66
N LEU A 274 -4.88 -30.83 18.60
CA LEU A 274 -4.15 -32.01 18.12
C LEU A 274 -2.73 -31.66 17.69
N SER A 275 -2.48 -30.47 17.14
CA SER A 275 -1.13 -30.05 16.77
C SER A 275 -0.18 -29.94 17.98
N GLN A 276 -0.68 -29.62 19.17
CA GLN A 276 0.14 -29.62 20.39
C GLN A 276 0.44 -31.04 20.85
N PHE A 277 -0.55 -31.93 20.75
CA PHE A 277 -0.42 -33.35 21.04
C PHE A 277 0.59 -34.03 20.09
N GLU A 278 0.49 -33.79 18.78
CA GLU A 278 1.44 -34.30 17.77
C GLU A 278 2.87 -33.93 18.10
N ARG A 279 3.13 -32.64 18.41
CA ARG A 279 4.47 -32.16 18.80
C ARG A 279 4.97 -32.82 20.08
N ALA A 280 4.07 -33.12 21.03
CA ALA A 280 4.45 -33.83 22.24
C ALA A 280 4.88 -35.28 21.93
N LEU A 281 4.10 -36.01 21.12
CA LEU A 281 4.42 -37.38 20.73
C LEU A 281 5.67 -37.44 19.84
N GLU A 282 5.84 -36.51 18.90
CA GLU A 282 7.00 -36.47 18.01
C GLU A 282 8.31 -36.24 18.79
N ARG A 283 8.28 -35.43 19.86
CA ARG A 283 9.42 -35.26 20.77
C ARG A 283 9.78 -36.57 21.47
N GLU A 284 8.80 -37.31 21.98
CA GLU A 284 9.05 -38.60 22.63
C GLU A 284 9.51 -39.66 21.61
N ILE A 285 8.98 -39.68 20.39
CA ILE A 285 9.47 -40.56 19.31
C ILE A 285 10.95 -40.26 19.03
N LYS A 286 11.34 -38.99 18.89
CA LYS A 286 12.74 -38.58 18.69
C LYS A 286 13.63 -39.01 19.86
N ARG A 287 13.16 -38.82 21.09
CA ARG A 287 13.86 -39.27 22.30
C ARG A 287 14.07 -40.78 22.30
N PHE A 288 13.00 -41.55 22.06
CA PHE A 288 13.08 -43.00 21.99
C PHE A 288 14.04 -43.49 20.91
N ARG A 289 14.04 -42.89 19.71
CA ARG A 289 15.01 -43.24 18.66
C ARG A 289 16.47 -43.12 19.14
N SER A 290 16.78 -42.21 20.06
CA SER A 290 18.13 -42.03 20.61
C SER A 290 18.42 -42.87 21.87
N GLU A 291 17.39 -43.22 22.64
CA GLU A 291 17.51 -43.91 23.94
C GLU A 291 17.21 -45.42 23.87
N ILE A 292 16.92 -45.99 22.69
CA ILE A 292 16.73 -47.45 22.54
C ILE A 292 17.99 -48.18 23.08
N PRO A 293 17.85 -49.09 24.06
CA PRO A 293 18.98 -49.78 24.68
C PRO A 293 19.91 -50.51 23.68
N GLU A 294 19.34 -51.10 22.65
CA GLU A 294 20.03 -51.84 21.58
C GLU A 294 20.81 -50.89 20.67
N VAL A 295 20.29 -49.69 20.41
CA VAL A 295 21.01 -48.64 19.67
C VAL A 295 22.20 -48.15 20.48
N MET A 296 22.01 -47.91 21.79
CA MET A 296 23.11 -47.55 22.69
C MET A 296 24.17 -48.66 22.76
N ARG A 297 23.75 -49.92 22.89
CA ARG A 297 24.63 -51.09 22.89
C ARG A 297 25.39 -51.22 21.56
N GLN A 298 24.72 -50.99 20.43
CA GLN A 298 25.34 -51.01 19.11
C GLN A 298 26.41 -49.91 18.98
N GLN A 299 26.15 -48.70 19.47
CA GLN A 299 27.14 -47.60 19.50
C GLN A 299 28.37 -47.95 20.35
N ASP A 300 28.16 -48.55 21.53
CA ASP A 300 29.26 -48.98 22.39
C ASP A 300 30.08 -50.11 21.75
N LEU A 301 29.43 -51.09 21.13
CA LEU A 301 30.11 -52.16 20.37
C LEU A 301 30.91 -51.60 19.19
N PHE A 302 30.43 -50.57 18.50
CA PHE A 302 31.20 -49.89 17.45
C PHE A 302 32.44 -49.20 18.01
N ARG A 303 32.33 -48.51 19.16
CA ARG A 303 33.48 -47.89 19.84
C ARG A 303 34.51 -48.93 20.27
N ASP A 304 34.05 -50.05 20.83
CA ASP A 304 34.90 -51.16 21.26
C ASP A 304 35.57 -51.84 20.05
N ARG A 305 34.84 -52.03 18.95
CA ARG A 305 35.39 -52.55 17.69
C ARG A 305 36.55 -51.69 17.19
N SER A 306 36.38 -50.36 17.16
CA SER A 306 37.43 -49.43 16.73
C SER A 306 38.67 -49.51 17.64
N ARG A 307 38.47 -49.45 18.96
CA ARG A 307 39.56 -49.56 19.95
C ARG A 307 40.34 -50.86 19.83
N ILE A 308 39.64 -51.99 19.66
CA ILE A 308 40.26 -53.32 19.54
C ILE A 308 41.00 -53.45 18.20
N THR A 309 40.46 -52.87 17.13
CA THR A 309 41.10 -52.86 15.80
C THR A 309 42.41 -52.08 15.84
N GLU A 310 42.41 -50.88 16.43
CA GLU A 310 43.61 -50.07 16.63
C GLU A 310 44.70 -50.81 17.43
N LEU A 311 44.30 -51.49 18.51
CA LEU A 311 45.23 -52.28 19.33
C LEU A 311 45.80 -53.49 18.58
N ARG A 312 44.99 -54.17 17.76
CA ARG A 312 45.43 -55.31 16.95
C ARG A 312 46.48 -54.88 15.92
N GLU A 313 46.26 -53.75 15.26
CA GLU A 313 47.21 -53.19 14.31
C GLU A 313 48.49 -52.70 15.00
N ALA A 314 48.37 -52.02 16.14
CA ALA A 314 49.52 -51.57 16.92
C ALA A 314 50.38 -52.75 17.40
N TYR A 315 49.74 -53.84 17.83
CA TYR A 315 50.43 -55.07 18.22
C TYR A 315 51.16 -55.72 17.05
N GLY A 316 50.51 -55.84 15.89
CA GLY A 316 51.13 -56.36 14.68
C GLY A 316 52.40 -55.59 14.31
N ARG A 317 52.31 -54.25 14.27
CA ARG A 317 53.44 -53.36 13.98
C ARG A 317 54.60 -53.53 14.97
N GLU A 318 54.33 -53.49 16.27
CA GLU A 318 55.40 -53.60 17.28
C GLU A 318 56.02 -55.01 17.34
N LYS A 319 55.25 -56.07 17.04
CA LYS A 319 55.81 -57.43 16.94
C LYS A 319 56.69 -57.63 15.72
N GLU A 320 56.32 -57.06 14.59
CA GLU A 320 57.15 -57.04 13.39
C GLU A 320 58.46 -56.26 13.65
N ASN A 321 58.37 -55.11 14.32
CA ASN A 321 59.54 -54.33 14.76
C ASN A 321 60.44 -55.12 15.73
N GLU A 322 59.88 -55.82 16.72
CA GLU A 322 60.63 -56.67 17.64
C GLU A 322 61.33 -57.82 16.90
N TYR A 323 60.65 -58.46 15.94
CA TYR A 323 61.19 -59.53 15.13
C TYR A 323 62.37 -59.05 14.27
N HIS A 324 62.23 -57.92 13.58
CA HIS A 324 63.31 -57.33 12.78
C HIS A 324 64.52 -56.93 13.64
N ALA A 325 64.28 -56.29 14.80
CA ALA A 325 65.36 -55.93 15.72
C ALA A 325 66.08 -57.16 16.28
N ARG A 326 65.32 -58.22 16.61
CA ARG A 326 65.88 -59.49 17.12
C ARG A 326 66.72 -60.17 16.06
N ARG A 327 66.23 -60.25 14.82
CA ARG A 327 66.95 -60.84 13.70
C ARG A 327 68.26 -60.11 13.42
N LYS A 328 68.22 -58.76 13.30
CA LYS A 328 69.43 -57.94 13.13
C LYS A 328 70.46 -58.19 14.24
N PHE A 329 70.01 -58.27 15.50
CA PHE A 329 70.90 -58.53 16.64
C PHE A 329 71.48 -59.95 16.63
N GLN A 330 70.70 -60.96 16.24
CA GLN A 330 71.17 -62.34 16.11
C GLN A 330 72.16 -62.52 14.95
N ASP A 331 71.88 -61.90 13.81
CA ASP A 331 72.77 -61.91 12.64
C ASP A 331 74.12 -61.26 13.03
N PHE A 332 74.09 -60.13 13.76
CA PHE A 332 75.30 -59.50 14.30
C PHE A 332 76.09 -60.42 15.25
N ILE A 333 75.40 -61.08 16.20
CA ILE A 333 76.04 -62.03 17.13
C ILE A 333 76.70 -63.19 16.36
N ARG A 334 76.07 -63.67 15.29
CA ARG A 334 76.58 -64.77 14.48
C ARG A 334 77.83 -64.38 13.69
N GLU A 335 77.86 -63.17 13.15
CA GLU A 335 78.97 -62.68 12.31
C GLU A 335 80.17 -62.20 13.14
N LYS A 336 79.95 -61.46 14.22
CA LYS A 336 81.00 -60.74 14.97
C LYS A 336 81.28 -61.32 16.35
N GLY A 337 80.37 -62.13 16.89
CA GLY A 337 80.46 -62.72 18.23
C GLY A 337 79.66 -61.94 19.28
N THR A 338 79.68 -62.41 20.52
CA THR A 338 79.01 -61.73 21.64
C THR A 338 79.87 -60.60 22.19
N GLY A 339 79.26 -59.63 22.89
CA GLY A 339 79.99 -58.52 23.53
C GLY A 339 81.18 -58.99 24.37
N LYS A 340 81.02 -60.07 25.16
CA LYS A 340 82.12 -60.67 25.94
C LYS A 340 83.29 -61.16 25.08
N VAL A 341 83.00 -61.76 23.93
CA VAL A 341 84.02 -62.26 23.01
C VAL A 341 84.74 -61.09 22.32
N LEU A 342 84.02 -60.02 21.99
CA LEU A 342 84.61 -58.79 21.45
C LEU A 342 85.51 -58.11 22.50
N ASP A 343 85.05 -58.00 23.74
CA ASP A 343 85.81 -57.41 24.86
C ASP A 343 87.08 -58.22 25.19
N GLU A 344 86.99 -59.56 25.19
CA GLU A 344 88.15 -60.44 25.37
C GLU A 344 89.16 -60.30 24.23
N LYS A 345 88.70 -60.17 22.98
CA LYS A 345 89.55 -59.92 21.82
C LYS A 345 90.23 -58.54 21.91
N ILE A 346 89.47 -57.50 22.27
CA ILE A 346 89.99 -56.14 22.50
C ILE A 346 91.09 -56.18 23.57
N LYS A 347 90.82 -56.84 24.71
CA LYS A 347 91.79 -56.98 25.80
C LYS A 347 93.05 -57.75 25.37
N GLY A 348 92.88 -58.83 24.61
CA GLY A 348 93.99 -59.60 24.06
C GLY A 348 94.86 -58.80 23.08
N VAL A 349 94.25 -57.98 22.23
CA VAL A 349 94.95 -57.09 21.30
C VAL A 349 95.69 -55.99 22.06
N LEU A 350 95.08 -55.37 23.09
CA LEU A 350 95.73 -54.39 23.96
C LEU A 350 96.94 -54.96 24.70
N GLU A 351 96.83 -56.17 25.25
CA GLU A 351 97.96 -56.86 25.87
C GLU A 351 99.06 -57.21 24.85
N GLY A 352 98.68 -57.57 23.62
CA GLY A 352 99.58 -57.80 22.50
C GLY A 352 100.37 -56.54 22.12
N ILE A 353 99.68 -55.41 21.99
CA ILE A 353 100.30 -54.09 21.76
C ILE A 353 101.25 -53.77 22.92
N GLY A 354 100.82 -53.94 24.18
CA GLY A 354 101.64 -53.67 25.35
C GLY A 354 102.92 -54.51 25.42
N LYS A 355 102.85 -55.80 25.08
CA LYS A 355 104.01 -56.70 25.01
C LYS A 355 104.97 -56.28 23.89
N LYS A 356 104.47 -56.03 22.68
CA LYS A 356 105.32 -55.61 21.55
C LYS A 356 105.94 -54.24 21.75
N LYS A 357 105.26 -53.33 22.43
CA LYS A 357 105.80 -52.01 22.79
C LYS A 357 106.96 -52.12 23.78
N LYS A 358 106.88 -53.01 24.78
CA LYS A 358 108.02 -53.30 25.68
C LYS A 358 109.21 -53.94 24.96
N THR A 359 108.96 -54.78 23.96
CA THR A 359 110.05 -55.36 23.14
C THR A 359 110.67 -54.31 22.23
N LEU A 360 109.84 -53.43 21.65
CA LEU A 360 110.27 -52.28 20.87
C LEU A 360 111.16 -51.36 21.71
N GLU A 361 110.78 -51.00 22.94
CA GLU A 361 111.60 -50.17 23.84
C GLU A 361 112.99 -50.77 24.09
N LYS A 362 113.11 -52.09 24.25
CA LYS A 362 114.40 -52.77 24.43
C LYS A 362 115.24 -52.80 23.14
N ALA A 363 114.59 -53.04 22.00
CA ALA A 363 115.23 -53.01 20.70
C ALA A 363 115.68 -51.59 20.35
N ASP A 364 114.88 -50.58 20.68
CA ASP A 364 115.16 -49.16 20.45
C ASP A 364 116.29 -48.67 21.35
N ALA A 365 116.34 -49.09 22.63
CA ALA A 365 117.47 -48.77 23.51
C ALA A 365 118.80 -49.36 23.01
N ARG A 366 118.79 -50.60 22.50
CA ARG A 366 119.95 -51.18 21.79
C ARG A 366 120.27 -50.42 20.52
N ALA A 367 119.24 -49.99 19.81
CA ALA A 367 119.37 -49.25 18.58
C ALA A 367 120.04 -47.87 18.80
N THR A 368 119.61 -47.13 19.81
CA THR A 368 120.20 -45.85 20.21
C THR A 368 121.68 -46.03 20.56
N LEU A 369 122.04 -47.03 21.38
CA LEU A 369 123.43 -47.30 21.75
C LEU A 369 124.33 -47.61 20.54
N VAL A 370 123.84 -48.40 19.57
CA VAL A 370 124.60 -48.71 18.35
C VAL A 370 124.71 -47.50 17.43
N ARG A 371 123.65 -46.67 17.35
CA ARG A 371 123.65 -45.44 16.56
C ARG A 371 124.62 -44.40 17.13
N ASP A 372 124.60 -44.18 18.44
CA ASP A 372 125.50 -43.25 19.14
C ASP A 372 126.96 -43.72 19.06
N ALA A 373 127.21 -45.04 19.14
CA ALA A 373 128.54 -45.62 18.94
C ALA A 373 129.06 -45.46 17.50
N LEU A 374 128.19 -45.61 16.49
CA LEU A 374 128.53 -45.36 15.08
C LEU A 374 128.81 -43.87 14.82
N GLU A 375 128.05 -42.97 15.43
CA GLU A 375 128.25 -41.51 15.32
C GLU A 375 129.60 -41.09 15.95
N TYR A 376 129.96 -41.67 17.09
CA TYR A 376 131.27 -41.44 17.71
C TYR A 376 132.43 -41.97 16.86
N LEU A 377 132.32 -43.19 16.33
CA LEU A 377 133.37 -43.86 15.52
C LEU A 377 133.55 -43.27 14.11
N SER A 378 132.60 -42.46 13.63
CA SER A 378 132.68 -41.77 12.34
C SER A 378 133.27 -40.36 12.43
N SER A 379 133.65 -39.90 13.63
CA SER A 379 134.34 -38.62 13.84
C SER A 379 135.85 -38.72 13.53
N ASP A 380 136.42 -37.69 12.90
CA ASP A 380 137.71 -37.63 12.16
C ASP A 380 139.03 -37.82 12.98
N VAL A 381 139.04 -38.68 14.00
CA VAL A 381 140.24 -38.99 14.80
C VAL A 381 140.86 -40.31 14.34
N LYS A 382 141.94 -40.22 13.57
CA LYS A 382 142.64 -41.35 12.90
C LYS A 382 143.16 -42.48 13.81
N ASP A 383 143.18 -42.31 15.14
CA ASP A 383 143.61 -43.35 16.09
C ASP A 383 142.45 -44.08 16.82
N ALA A 384 141.19 -43.73 16.52
CA ALA A 384 140.01 -44.26 17.22
C ALA A 384 139.23 -45.35 16.44
N GLN A 385 139.62 -45.68 15.21
CA GLN A 385 138.83 -46.57 14.33
C GLN A 385 138.83 -48.05 14.73
N ASP A 386 139.81 -48.50 15.51
CA ASP A 386 139.90 -49.89 15.98
C ASP A 386 139.70 -50.01 17.50
N ARG A 387 139.10 -49.03 18.19
CA ARG A 387 138.85 -49.10 19.65
C ARG A 387 137.39 -48.88 19.99
N CYS A 388 136.82 -49.78 20.78
CA CYS A 388 135.46 -49.66 21.27
C CYS A 388 135.32 -48.49 22.27
N PRO A 389 134.41 -47.51 22.03
CA PRO A 389 134.28 -46.32 22.88
C PRO A 389 133.65 -46.60 24.25
N LEU A 390 132.99 -47.75 24.43
CA LEU A 390 132.35 -48.12 25.70
C LEU A 390 133.28 -48.94 26.62
N CYS A 391 134.11 -49.83 26.06
CA CYS A 391 134.94 -50.75 26.84
C CYS A 391 136.44 -50.68 26.56
N GLY A 392 136.89 -49.85 25.62
CA GLY A 392 138.31 -49.56 25.36
C GLY A 392 139.09 -50.65 24.62
N ASN A 393 138.49 -51.81 24.34
CA ASN A 393 139.14 -52.93 23.67
C ASN A 393 139.42 -52.64 22.19
N LYS A 394 140.57 -53.11 21.70
CA LYS A 394 140.94 -53.01 20.28
C LYS A 394 140.24 -54.10 19.45
N ALA A 395 139.46 -53.69 18.45
CA ALA A 395 138.78 -54.58 17.50
C ALA A 395 138.93 -53.99 16.10
N ALA A 396 139.56 -54.73 15.19
CA ALA A 396 139.74 -54.29 13.81
C ALA A 396 138.40 -54.15 13.09
N ASN A 397 138.21 -53.09 12.30
CA ASN A 397 136.98 -52.82 11.52
C ASN A 397 135.68 -52.71 12.36
N LEU A 398 135.77 -52.21 13.59
CA LEU A 398 134.62 -52.10 14.50
C LEU A 398 133.47 -51.26 13.92
N ALA A 399 133.78 -50.16 13.23
CA ALA A 399 132.77 -49.26 12.65
C ALA A 399 131.96 -49.92 11.53
N GLU A 400 132.61 -50.74 10.70
CA GLU A 400 131.96 -51.44 9.58
C GLU A 400 131.06 -52.58 10.08
N HIS A 401 131.52 -53.30 11.11
CA HIS A 401 130.73 -54.35 11.76
C HIS A 401 129.47 -53.83 12.46
N LEU A 402 129.58 -52.72 13.19
CA LEU A 402 128.43 -52.08 13.83
C LEU A 402 127.41 -51.55 12.80
N LYS A 403 127.89 -51.12 11.62
CA LYS A 403 127.03 -50.63 10.54
C LYS A 403 126.25 -51.78 9.88
N GLU A 404 126.89 -52.93 9.63
CA GLU A 404 126.21 -54.14 9.20
C GLU A 404 125.22 -54.66 10.25
N GLU A 405 125.57 -54.64 11.53
CA GLU A 405 124.68 -55.09 12.61
C GLU A 405 123.43 -54.18 12.75
N TRP A 406 123.62 -52.87 12.53
CA TRP A 406 122.52 -51.90 12.41
C TRP A 406 121.59 -52.21 11.23
N GLU A 407 122.15 -52.35 10.03
CA GLU A 407 121.36 -52.50 8.79
C GLU A 407 120.69 -53.86 8.67
N GLN A 408 121.38 -54.95 9.04
CA GLN A 408 120.86 -56.31 8.85
C GLN A 408 120.03 -56.84 10.02
N ARG A 409 120.23 -56.33 11.24
CA ARG A 409 119.58 -56.88 12.45
C ARG A 409 118.70 -55.87 13.16
N ILE A 410 119.28 -54.79 13.67
CA ILE A 410 118.60 -53.92 14.64
C ILE A 410 117.53 -53.04 13.96
N GLY A 411 117.86 -52.39 12.84
CA GLY A 411 116.93 -51.53 12.10
C GLY A 411 115.76 -52.28 11.46
N GLY A 412 115.99 -53.53 11.04
CA GLY A 412 114.95 -54.41 10.51
C GLY A 412 113.97 -54.89 11.58
N GLU A 413 114.48 -55.21 12.77
CA GLU A 413 113.66 -55.66 13.91
C GLU A 413 112.74 -54.54 14.42
N VAL A 414 113.23 -53.30 14.53
CA VAL A 414 112.43 -52.14 14.95
C VAL A 414 111.29 -51.84 13.97
N ARG A 415 111.55 -51.80 12.64
CA ARG A 415 110.49 -51.55 11.64
C ARG A 415 109.43 -52.64 11.62
N LYS A 416 109.84 -53.90 11.80
CA LYS A 416 108.92 -55.04 11.86
C LYS A 416 107.99 -54.93 13.08
N LEU A 417 108.55 -54.63 14.25
CA LEU A 417 107.76 -54.42 15.47
C LEU A 417 106.80 -53.22 15.35
N GLN A 418 107.24 -52.12 14.72
CA GLN A 418 106.39 -50.94 14.48
C GLN A 418 105.17 -51.29 13.61
N LYS A 419 105.41 -51.97 12.48
CA LYS A 419 104.35 -52.38 11.54
C LYS A 419 103.37 -53.38 12.18
N GLU A 420 103.87 -54.26 13.05
CA GLU A 420 103.03 -55.18 13.81
C GLU A 420 102.17 -54.47 14.87
N ILE A 421 102.67 -53.39 15.49
CA ILE A 421 101.90 -52.56 16.42
C ILE A 421 100.80 -51.78 15.68
N ASP A 422 101.10 -51.19 14.51
CA ASP A 422 100.10 -50.45 13.74
C ASP A 422 99.00 -51.36 13.21
N ASN A 423 99.33 -52.56 12.73
CA ASN A 423 98.31 -53.56 12.37
C ASN A 423 97.41 -53.94 13.56
N LEU A 424 97.98 -54.09 14.75
CA LEU A 424 97.19 -54.38 15.96
C LEU A 424 96.31 -53.19 16.37
N ARG A 425 96.73 -51.94 16.10
CA ARG A 425 95.90 -50.75 16.33
C ARG A 425 94.72 -50.65 15.37
N THR A 426 94.91 -50.93 14.09
CA THR A 426 93.79 -50.99 13.12
C THR A 426 92.80 -52.08 13.51
N GLN A 427 93.30 -53.25 13.94
CA GLN A 427 92.44 -54.32 14.47
C GLN A 427 91.68 -53.90 15.74
N LEU A 428 92.30 -53.08 16.61
CA LEU A 428 91.66 -52.55 17.80
C LEU A 428 90.50 -51.61 17.44
N GLU A 429 90.70 -50.67 16.51
CA GLU A 429 89.66 -49.73 16.06
C GLU A 429 88.45 -50.46 15.42
N GLU A 430 88.69 -51.49 14.60
CA GLU A 430 87.62 -52.30 14.02
C GLU A 430 86.81 -53.08 15.07
N LEU A 431 87.49 -53.61 16.11
CA LEU A 431 86.85 -54.32 17.20
C LEU A 431 86.06 -53.38 18.13
N GLU A 432 86.59 -52.20 18.43
CA GLU A 432 85.90 -51.16 19.20
C GLU A 432 84.64 -50.65 18.47
N GLY A 433 84.73 -50.43 17.15
CA GLY A 433 83.57 -50.11 16.32
C GLY A 433 82.50 -51.20 16.34
N SER A 434 82.91 -52.47 16.27
CA SER A 434 81.99 -53.61 16.38
C SER A 434 81.35 -53.70 17.79
N SER A 435 82.09 -53.37 18.85
CA SER A 435 81.54 -53.37 20.22
C SER A 435 80.49 -52.27 20.41
N GLN A 436 80.71 -51.07 19.87
CA GLN A 436 79.71 -50.00 19.90
C GLN A 436 78.43 -50.34 19.12
N GLU A 437 78.56 -51.03 17.97
CA GLU A 437 77.41 -51.48 17.19
C GLU A 437 76.61 -52.57 17.93
N TYR A 438 77.28 -53.46 18.65
CA TYR A 438 76.65 -54.46 19.53
C TYR A 438 75.74 -53.81 20.57
N ASP A 439 76.24 -52.79 21.28
CA ASP A 439 75.47 -52.09 22.31
C ASP A 439 74.26 -51.36 21.72
N ARG A 440 74.41 -50.68 20.57
CA ARG A 440 73.29 -50.02 19.87
C ARG A 440 72.20 -51.01 19.44
N LEU A 441 72.57 -52.16 18.89
CA LEU A 441 71.59 -53.18 18.47
C LEU A 441 70.92 -53.85 19.68
N LYS A 442 71.65 -54.04 20.78
CA LYS A 442 71.09 -54.55 22.05
C LYS A 442 70.07 -53.58 22.63
N GLU A 443 70.40 -52.29 22.72
CA GLU A 443 69.47 -51.23 23.17
C GLU A 443 68.26 -51.12 22.26
N GLY A 444 68.45 -51.21 20.94
CA GLY A 444 67.37 -51.22 19.95
C GLY A 444 66.40 -52.39 20.15
N LEU A 445 66.92 -53.59 20.41
CA LEU A 445 66.12 -54.78 20.72
C LEU A 445 65.39 -54.65 22.07
N GLU A 446 66.05 -54.13 23.11
CA GLU A 446 65.41 -53.89 24.41
C GLU A 446 64.29 -52.84 24.32
N SER A 447 64.49 -51.78 23.55
CA SER A 447 63.50 -50.74 23.28
C SER A 447 62.28 -51.29 22.53
N ALA A 448 62.49 -52.10 21.48
CA ALA A 448 61.41 -52.77 20.75
C ALA A 448 60.62 -53.74 21.64
N LYS A 449 61.31 -54.52 22.49
CA LYS A 449 60.65 -55.39 23.49
C LYS A 449 59.82 -54.59 24.50
N LYS A 450 60.31 -53.44 24.98
CA LYS A 450 59.55 -52.56 25.88
C LYS A 450 58.27 -52.04 25.23
N ARG A 451 58.33 -51.57 23.98
CA ARG A 451 57.14 -51.11 23.24
C ARG A 451 56.12 -52.23 22.99
N ALA A 452 56.58 -53.40 22.56
CA ALA A 452 55.71 -54.56 22.40
C ALA A 452 55.03 -54.98 23.73
N ASN A 453 55.77 -54.92 24.84
CA ASN A 453 55.22 -55.19 26.17
C ASN A 453 54.22 -54.12 26.64
N GLU A 454 54.42 -52.86 26.27
CA GLU A 454 53.48 -51.78 26.58
C GLU A 454 52.15 -51.97 25.84
N VAL A 455 52.19 -52.34 24.55
CA VAL A 455 50.98 -52.69 23.81
C VAL A 455 50.29 -53.91 24.44
N ASN A 456 51.03 -54.93 24.86
CA ASN A 456 50.48 -56.08 25.60
C ASN A 456 49.78 -55.68 26.90
N ARG A 457 50.31 -54.71 27.66
CA ARG A 457 49.63 -54.19 28.87
C ARG A 457 48.31 -53.51 28.53
N ARG A 458 48.24 -52.77 27.41
CA ARG A 458 47.00 -52.15 26.93
C ARG A 458 45.99 -53.20 26.48
N ILE A 459 46.44 -54.26 25.80
CA ILE A 459 45.60 -55.41 25.42
C ILE A 459 45.07 -56.12 26.66
N ALA A 460 45.91 -56.36 27.67
CA ALA A 460 45.52 -56.99 28.93
C ALA A 460 44.39 -56.23 29.64
N LYS A 461 44.48 -54.89 29.67
CA LYS A 461 43.43 -54.03 30.21
C LYS A 461 42.10 -54.16 29.46
N VAL A 462 42.13 -54.19 28.13
CA VAL A 462 40.91 -54.27 27.30
C VAL A 462 40.27 -55.66 27.34
N LEU A 463 41.08 -56.72 27.43
CA LEU A 463 40.59 -58.09 27.53
C LEU A 463 40.25 -58.52 28.97
N GLY A 464 40.57 -57.68 29.97
CA GLY A 464 40.30 -57.96 31.39
C GLY A 464 41.05 -59.17 31.94
N ARG A 465 42.18 -59.54 31.33
CA ARG A 465 42.98 -60.71 31.69
C ARG A 465 44.46 -60.45 31.45
N GLU A 466 45.33 -61.10 32.23
CA GLU A 466 46.77 -61.05 31.98
C GLU A 466 47.12 -61.80 30.68
N ILE A 467 48.10 -61.27 29.93
CA ILE A 467 48.63 -61.89 28.72
C ILE A 467 49.89 -62.66 29.13
N THR A 468 49.82 -63.99 29.04
CA THR A 468 50.94 -64.87 29.36
C THR A 468 51.79 -65.17 28.12
N GLU A 469 52.99 -65.73 28.29
CA GLU A 469 53.86 -66.11 27.17
C GLU A 469 53.27 -67.19 26.25
N ARG A 470 52.20 -67.89 26.69
CA ARG A 470 51.50 -68.91 25.90
C ARG A 470 50.32 -68.36 25.10
N ASP A 471 49.98 -67.09 25.28
CA ASP A 471 48.88 -66.44 24.60
C ASP A 471 49.36 -65.79 23.29
N ASP A 472 48.50 -65.82 22.26
CA ASP A 472 48.65 -64.99 21.07
C ASP A 472 47.66 -63.81 21.11
N PRO A 473 48.11 -62.60 21.51
CA PRO A 473 47.29 -61.40 21.56
C PRO A 473 46.55 -61.08 20.25
N TYR A 474 47.13 -61.41 19.09
CA TYR A 474 46.50 -61.12 17.79
C TYR A 474 45.26 -61.99 17.58
N VAL A 475 45.36 -63.28 17.90
CA VAL A 475 44.24 -64.24 17.80
C VAL A 475 43.15 -63.91 18.82
N LEU A 476 43.53 -63.51 20.03
CA LEU A 476 42.59 -63.13 21.10
C LEU A 476 41.78 -61.88 20.74
N LEU A 477 42.45 -60.85 20.20
CA LEU A 477 41.78 -59.64 19.70
C LEU A 477 40.87 -59.97 18.51
N THR A 478 41.30 -60.85 17.61
CA THR A 478 40.48 -61.28 16.46
C THR A 478 39.22 -62.03 16.90
N ARG A 479 39.33 -62.97 17.84
CA ARG A 479 38.16 -63.66 18.41
C ARG A 479 37.20 -62.70 19.12
N LYS A 480 37.72 -61.68 19.80
CA LYS A 480 36.88 -60.63 20.41
C LYS A 480 36.18 -59.78 19.33
N LEU A 481 36.87 -59.40 18.25
CA LEU A 481 36.26 -58.72 17.10
C LEU A 481 35.16 -59.56 16.44
N ASP A 482 35.36 -60.87 16.30
CA ASP A 482 34.35 -61.77 15.74
C ASP A 482 33.12 -61.88 16.66
N SER A 483 33.33 -61.94 17.98
CA SER A 483 32.22 -61.91 18.95
C SER A 483 31.41 -60.62 18.87
N ILE A 484 32.09 -59.47 18.74
CA ILE A 484 31.45 -58.16 18.57
C ILE A 484 30.70 -58.10 17.23
N LYS A 485 31.28 -58.64 16.15
CA LYS A 485 30.62 -58.69 14.84
C LYS A 485 29.35 -59.54 14.87
N LYS A 486 29.35 -60.67 15.59
CA LYS A 486 28.17 -61.50 15.76
C LYS A 486 27.08 -60.78 16.54
N GLU A 487 27.43 -60.15 17.67
CA GLU A 487 26.49 -59.38 18.50
C GLU A 487 25.91 -58.18 17.73
N LEU A 488 26.73 -57.46 16.95
CA LEU A 488 26.27 -56.37 16.09
C LEU A 488 25.23 -56.83 15.05
N LYS A 489 25.39 -58.04 14.49
CA LYS A 489 24.44 -58.60 13.52
C LYS A 489 23.12 -59.01 14.18
N GLU A 490 23.17 -59.59 15.37
CA GLU A 490 21.97 -59.95 16.14
C GLU A 490 21.17 -58.71 16.56
N LEU A 491 21.86 -57.59 16.85
CA LEU A 491 21.22 -56.32 17.20
C LEU A 491 20.61 -55.59 15.99
N GLU A 492 21.12 -55.81 14.78
CA GLU A 492 20.66 -55.12 13.56
C GLU A 492 19.16 -55.36 13.30
N ASP A 493 18.73 -56.62 13.35
CA ASP A 493 17.33 -57.00 13.13
C ASP A 493 16.39 -56.44 14.24
N VAL A 494 16.87 -56.44 15.49
CA VAL A 494 16.12 -55.90 16.63
C VAL A 494 15.99 -54.38 16.55
N VAL A 495 17.04 -53.68 16.14
CA VAL A 495 17.01 -52.23 15.94
C VAL A 495 16.09 -51.88 14.77
N SER A 496 16.18 -52.60 13.65
CA SER A 496 15.31 -52.39 12.49
C SER A 496 13.84 -52.52 12.86
N SER A 497 13.45 -53.63 13.48
CA SER A 497 12.05 -53.86 13.88
C SER A 497 11.50 -52.80 14.85
N ARG A 498 12.31 -52.27 15.76
CA ARG A 498 11.90 -51.18 16.66
C ARG A 498 11.78 -49.83 15.96
N GLN A 499 12.65 -49.55 14.99
CA GLN A 499 12.51 -48.37 14.14
C GLN A 499 11.23 -48.43 13.31
N ASP A 500 10.89 -49.60 12.75
CA ASP A 500 9.65 -49.80 11.98
C ASP A 500 8.39 -49.49 12.81
N ILE A 501 8.37 -49.87 14.10
CA ILE A 501 7.26 -49.53 15.01
C ILE A 501 7.16 -48.02 15.19
N LEU A 502 8.28 -47.33 15.45
CA LEU A 502 8.30 -45.87 15.60
C LEU A 502 7.93 -45.15 14.31
N ASP A 503 8.33 -45.68 13.14
CA ASP A 503 7.95 -45.17 11.83
C ASP A 503 6.45 -45.35 11.56
N GLY A 504 5.87 -46.48 12.00
CA GLY A 504 4.43 -46.71 11.97
C GLY A 504 3.66 -45.70 12.83
N ILE A 505 4.15 -45.36 14.03
CA ILE A 505 3.53 -44.32 14.88
C ILE A 505 3.70 -42.93 14.25
N ALA A 506 4.89 -42.62 13.71
CA ALA A 506 5.12 -41.37 13.00
C ALA A 506 4.22 -41.22 11.75
N HIS A 507 3.92 -42.33 11.06
CA HIS A 507 2.96 -42.33 9.96
C HIS A 507 1.54 -41.98 10.43
N LEU A 508 1.10 -42.49 11.59
CA LEU A 508 -0.18 -42.09 12.18
C LEU A 508 -0.20 -40.59 12.52
N LEU A 509 0.90 -40.03 13.05
CA LEU A 509 0.99 -38.58 13.28
C LEU A 509 0.87 -37.77 11.97
N ASN A 510 1.52 -38.21 10.90
CA ASN A 510 1.41 -37.58 9.58
C ASN A 510 -0.02 -37.64 9.00
N GLN A 511 -0.80 -38.66 9.38
CA GLN A 511 -2.21 -38.76 9.02
C GLN A 511 -3.07 -37.77 9.81
N ILE A 512 -2.82 -37.62 11.12
CA ILE A 512 -3.51 -36.63 11.95
C ILE A 512 -3.22 -35.21 11.42
N GLU A 513 -1.97 -34.91 11.08
CA GLU A 513 -1.56 -33.60 10.53
C GLU A 513 -2.35 -33.28 9.25
N ALA A 514 -2.46 -34.26 8.35
CA ALA A 514 -3.22 -34.11 7.11
C ALA A 514 -4.71 -33.83 7.36
N ILE A 515 -5.32 -34.48 8.36
CA ILE A 515 -6.72 -34.22 8.71
C ILE A 515 -6.88 -32.83 9.35
N VAL A 516 -5.97 -32.45 10.27
CA VAL A 516 -5.97 -31.13 10.91
C VAL A 516 -5.81 -30.00 9.88
N ASP A 517 -4.95 -30.18 8.88
CA ASP A 517 -4.78 -29.23 7.77
C ASP A 517 -6.05 -29.04 6.93
N ILE A 518 -6.82 -30.11 6.74
CA ILE A 518 -8.10 -30.07 6.01
C ILE A 518 -9.16 -29.37 6.87
N LEU A 519 -9.32 -29.75 8.14
CA LEU A 519 -10.27 -29.12 9.07
C LEU A 519 -10.01 -27.61 9.22
N ASN A 520 -8.72 -27.20 9.26
CA ASN A 520 -8.33 -25.79 9.23
C ASN A 520 -8.71 -25.09 7.92
N GLY A 521 -8.62 -25.80 6.79
CA GLY A 521 -9.04 -25.28 5.49
C GLY A 521 -10.56 -25.11 5.40
N GLU A 522 -11.32 -26.08 5.91
CA GLU A 522 -12.78 -26.06 5.95
C GLU A 522 -13.30 -24.92 6.83
N GLU A 523 -12.72 -24.70 8.00
CA GLU A 523 -13.09 -23.57 8.87
C GLU A 523 -12.84 -22.22 8.17
N LYS A 524 -11.68 -22.08 7.50
CA LYS A 524 -11.38 -20.85 6.73
C LYS A 524 -12.34 -20.65 5.57
N MET A 525 -12.81 -21.72 4.92
CA MET A 525 -13.81 -21.65 3.87
C MET A 525 -15.16 -21.23 4.44
N ARG A 526 -15.57 -21.81 5.57
CA ARG A 526 -16.82 -21.48 6.26
C ARG A 526 -16.90 -20.00 6.62
N ILE A 527 -15.82 -19.40 7.12
CA ILE A 527 -15.79 -17.95 7.41
C ILE A 527 -16.14 -17.11 6.18
N VAL A 528 -15.64 -17.50 4.99
CA VAL A 528 -15.94 -16.75 3.75
C VAL A 528 -17.38 -17.01 3.28
N GLU A 529 -17.88 -18.23 3.43
CA GLU A 529 -19.29 -18.57 3.15
C GLU A 529 -20.25 -17.81 4.09
N GLU A 530 -19.88 -17.63 5.36
CA GLU A 530 -20.64 -16.83 6.32
C GLU A 530 -20.70 -15.35 5.95
N ILE A 531 -19.65 -14.80 5.30
CA ILE A 531 -19.67 -13.43 4.79
C ILE A 531 -20.71 -13.29 3.68
N GLU A 532 -20.72 -14.20 2.70
CA GLU A 532 -21.68 -14.19 1.58
C GLU A 532 -23.13 -14.42 2.07
N ALA A 533 -23.30 -15.29 3.07
CA ALA A 533 -24.60 -15.56 3.67
C ALA A 533 -25.02 -14.54 4.75
N SER A 534 -24.18 -13.53 5.03
CA SER A 534 -24.45 -12.57 6.10
C SER A 534 -25.64 -11.67 5.76
N PRO A 535 -26.47 -11.30 6.76
CA PRO A 535 -27.51 -10.29 6.57
C PRO A 535 -26.96 -8.96 6.03
N GLU A 536 -25.75 -8.60 6.44
CA GLU A 536 -25.07 -7.38 6.00
C GLU A 536 -24.75 -7.41 4.50
N TYR A 537 -24.29 -8.55 3.96
CA TYR A 537 -24.04 -8.70 2.52
C TYR A 537 -25.34 -8.59 1.72
N GLY A 538 -26.41 -9.26 2.17
CA GLY A 538 -27.73 -9.17 1.55
C GLY A 538 -28.28 -7.73 1.56
N GLN A 539 -28.15 -7.02 2.68
CA GLN A 539 -28.54 -5.60 2.78
C GLN A 539 -27.76 -4.72 1.80
N MET A 540 -26.47 -4.99 1.59
CA MET A 540 -25.67 -4.24 0.61
C MET A 540 -26.15 -4.47 -0.83
N GLU A 541 -26.55 -5.69 -1.17
CA GLU A 541 -27.13 -6.03 -2.48
C GLU A 541 -28.49 -5.34 -2.67
N GLU A 542 -29.38 -5.43 -1.67
CA GLU A 542 -30.68 -4.75 -1.68
C GLU A 542 -30.53 -3.24 -1.85
N LEU A 543 -29.63 -2.59 -1.09
CA LEU A 543 -29.38 -1.16 -1.20
C LEU A 543 -28.81 -0.75 -2.57
N LYS A 544 -27.99 -1.61 -3.20
CA LYS A 544 -27.48 -1.38 -4.56
C LYS A 544 -28.62 -1.40 -5.58
N ASP A 545 -29.55 -2.33 -5.45
CA ASP A 545 -30.72 -2.43 -6.33
C ASP A 545 -31.71 -1.30 -6.10
N GLU A 546 -32.00 -0.94 -4.85
CA GLU A 546 -32.82 0.22 -4.50
C GLU A 546 -32.23 1.52 -5.08
N LEU A 547 -30.91 1.69 -5.00
CA LEU A 547 -30.23 2.83 -5.62
C LEU A 547 -30.42 2.81 -7.14
N ALA A 548 -30.32 1.66 -7.81
CA ALA A 548 -30.52 1.57 -9.25
C ALA A 548 -31.94 1.98 -9.67
N ILE A 549 -32.96 1.55 -8.90
CA ILE A 549 -34.36 1.93 -9.12
C ILE A 549 -34.55 3.43 -8.92
N LEU A 550 -34.05 3.99 -7.81
CA LEU A 550 -34.16 5.42 -7.51
C LEU A 550 -33.56 6.28 -8.63
N LEU A 551 -32.44 5.85 -9.21
CA LEU A 551 -31.79 6.58 -10.29
C LEU A 551 -32.56 6.53 -11.60
N ASP A 552 -33.16 5.38 -11.92
CA ASP A 552 -34.06 5.25 -13.06
C ASP A 552 -35.28 6.17 -12.90
N ASP A 553 -35.87 6.22 -11.70
CA ASP A 553 -37.01 7.10 -11.41
C ASP A 553 -36.63 8.58 -11.46
N ILE A 554 -35.46 8.98 -10.95
CA ILE A 554 -34.95 10.35 -11.11
C ILE A 554 -34.71 10.67 -12.59
N GLY A 555 -34.25 9.71 -13.38
CA GLY A 555 -34.12 9.81 -14.83
C GLY A 555 -35.45 10.14 -15.50
N LYS A 556 -36.50 9.39 -15.18
CA LYS A 556 -37.87 9.64 -15.68
C LYS A 556 -38.41 11.00 -15.24
N ILE A 557 -38.16 11.41 -14.00
CA ILE A 557 -38.54 12.74 -13.51
C ILE A 557 -37.83 13.83 -14.31
N LYS A 558 -36.52 13.67 -14.60
CA LYS A 558 -35.75 14.61 -15.42
C LYS A 558 -36.37 14.75 -16.81
N GLU A 559 -36.71 13.64 -17.45
CA GLU A 559 -37.35 13.63 -18.77
C GLU A 559 -38.72 14.31 -18.74
N ALA A 560 -39.60 13.92 -17.81
CA ALA A 560 -40.93 14.52 -17.66
C ALA A 560 -40.87 16.03 -17.39
N VAL A 561 -39.96 16.48 -16.52
CA VAL A 561 -39.75 17.91 -16.24
C VAL A 561 -39.26 18.65 -17.49
N GLY A 562 -38.35 18.05 -18.26
CA GLY A 562 -37.87 18.61 -19.52
C GLY A 562 -38.98 18.73 -20.57
N GLU A 563 -39.79 17.67 -20.73
CA GLU A 563 -40.92 17.65 -21.66
C GLU A 563 -41.98 18.71 -21.32
N VAL A 564 -42.40 18.79 -20.06
CA VAL A 564 -43.37 19.81 -19.61
C VAL A 564 -42.81 21.22 -19.80
N SER A 565 -41.53 21.44 -19.46
CA SER A 565 -40.88 22.73 -19.67
C SER A 565 -40.85 23.13 -21.14
N HIS A 566 -40.56 22.18 -22.03
CA HIS A 566 -40.52 22.40 -23.47
C HIS A 566 -41.90 22.66 -24.05
N GLU A 567 -42.90 21.89 -23.64
CA GLU A 567 -44.28 22.10 -24.06
C GLU A 567 -44.77 23.50 -23.65
N GLU A 568 -44.55 23.89 -22.39
CA GLU A 568 -44.96 25.20 -21.90
C GLU A 568 -44.23 26.35 -22.63
N ALA A 569 -42.92 26.20 -22.88
CA ALA A 569 -42.15 27.15 -23.67
C ALA A 569 -42.73 27.32 -25.08
N ARG A 570 -43.03 26.20 -25.75
CA ARG A 570 -43.58 26.19 -27.12
C ARG A 570 -44.98 26.81 -27.17
N GLN A 571 -45.84 26.53 -26.18
CA GLN A 571 -47.17 27.14 -26.09
C GLN A 571 -47.09 28.66 -25.89
N LYS A 572 -46.24 29.12 -24.95
CA LYS A 572 -46.04 30.55 -24.66
C LYS A 572 -45.47 31.31 -25.87
N VAL A 573 -44.41 30.77 -26.48
CA VAL A 573 -43.80 31.37 -27.67
C VAL A 573 -44.79 31.38 -28.83
N GLY A 574 -45.48 30.28 -29.11
CA GLY A 574 -46.45 30.20 -30.21
C GLY A 574 -47.63 31.16 -30.06
N ALA A 575 -48.09 31.43 -28.84
CA ALA A 575 -49.16 32.39 -28.58
C ALA A 575 -48.74 33.85 -28.83
N ALA A 576 -47.46 34.17 -28.65
CA ALA A 576 -46.91 35.52 -28.75
C ALA A 576 -46.11 35.77 -30.04
N GLU A 577 -45.74 34.73 -30.80
CA GLU A 577 -44.73 34.77 -31.87
C GLU A 577 -44.96 35.92 -32.87
N LYS A 578 -46.19 36.07 -33.36
CA LYS A 578 -46.54 37.13 -34.32
C LYS A 578 -46.38 38.54 -33.75
N LEU A 579 -46.69 38.72 -32.46
CA LEU A 579 -46.53 40.00 -31.78
C LEU A 579 -45.06 40.28 -31.51
N ILE A 580 -44.30 39.26 -31.08
CA ILE A 580 -42.86 39.36 -30.85
C ILE A 580 -42.14 39.72 -32.15
N ASP A 581 -42.42 39.04 -33.27
CA ASP A 581 -41.88 39.35 -34.59
C ASP A 581 -42.20 40.80 -35.00
N ASN A 582 -43.48 41.19 -34.91
CA ASN A 582 -43.92 42.53 -35.29
C ASN A 582 -43.23 43.61 -34.46
N TYR A 583 -43.19 43.46 -33.14
CA TYR A 583 -42.52 44.39 -32.24
C TYR A 583 -41.03 44.44 -32.49
N PHE A 584 -40.38 43.29 -32.70
CA PHE A 584 -38.95 43.24 -32.97
C PHE A 584 -38.59 43.99 -34.26
N ARG A 585 -39.29 43.70 -35.37
CA ARG A 585 -39.05 44.37 -36.65
C ARG A 585 -39.28 45.87 -36.57
N GLN A 586 -40.28 46.31 -35.79
CA GLN A 586 -40.53 47.73 -35.57
C GLN A 586 -39.43 48.40 -34.73
N ILE A 587 -39.05 47.82 -33.59
CA ILE A 587 -38.05 48.43 -32.69
C ILE A 587 -36.66 48.41 -33.31
N ALA A 588 -36.21 47.25 -33.80
CA ALA A 588 -34.88 47.10 -34.38
C ALA A 588 -34.75 47.87 -35.69
N GLY A 589 -35.81 47.94 -36.49
CA GLY A 589 -35.81 48.67 -37.76
C GLY A 589 -34.75 48.19 -38.75
N ASN A 590 -34.25 46.95 -38.59
CA ASN A 590 -33.17 46.40 -39.39
C ASN A 590 -33.70 46.01 -40.79
N PRO A 591 -33.27 46.69 -41.88
CA PRO A 591 -33.78 46.43 -43.22
C PRO A 591 -33.51 45.01 -43.73
N SER A 592 -32.51 44.34 -43.17
CA SER A 592 -32.15 42.96 -43.54
C SER A 592 -33.07 41.92 -42.92
N VAL A 593 -33.91 42.29 -41.95
CA VAL A 593 -34.83 41.37 -41.27
C VAL A 593 -36.27 41.72 -41.62
N THR A 594 -36.84 40.98 -42.59
CA THR A 594 -38.23 41.17 -43.01
C THR A 594 -39.20 40.28 -42.26
N ASN A 595 -38.70 39.21 -41.64
CA ASN A 595 -39.44 38.28 -40.80
C ASN A 595 -38.50 37.64 -39.76
N MET A 596 -38.99 37.44 -38.54
CA MET A 596 -38.31 36.74 -37.47
C MET A 596 -39.18 35.57 -36.99
N ARG A 597 -38.62 34.36 -36.95
CA ARG A 597 -39.25 33.18 -36.34
C ARG A 597 -38.61 32.87 -35.00
N PHE A 598 -39.42 32.62 -33.99
CA PHE A 598 -38.95 32.27 -32.65
C PHE A 598 -39.18 30.78 -32.42
N LEU A 599 -38.12 29.99 -32.53
CA LEU A 599 -38.17 28.55 -32.40
C LEU A 599 -37.71 28.10 -31.03
N VAL A 600 -38.40 27.10 -30.49
CA VAL A 600 -38.03 26.41 -29.26
C VAL A 600 -37.69 24.97 -29.64
N SER A 601 -36.51 24.50 -29.25
CA SER A 601 -36.07 23.12 -29.36
C SER A 601 -35.57 22.60 -28.01
N VAL A 602 -35.28 21.31 -27.91
CA VAL A 602 -34.72 20.69 -26.71
C VAL A 602 -33.26 20.35 -26.96
N ASP A 603 -32.39 20.76 -26.04
CA ASP A 603 -31.01 20.31 -26.01
C ASP A 603 -30.96 18.83 -25.61
N SER A 604 -30.50 17.97 -26.52
CA SER A 604 -30.49 16.52 -26.34
C SER A 604 -29.61 16.02 -25.19
N ARG A 605 -28.67 16.84 -24.69
CA ARG A 605 -27.76 16.45 -23.60
C ARG A 605 -28.31 16.84 -22.23
N THR A 606 -28.93 18.01 -22.15
CA THR A 606 -29.36 18.62 -20.88
C THR A 606 -30.87 18.50 -20.65
N ALA A 607 -31.65 18.13 -21.68
CA ALA A 607 -33.12 18.18 -21.67
C ALA A 607 -33.67 19.59 -21.38
N ARG A 608 -32.87 20.64 -21.63
CA ARG A 608 -33.24 22.03 -21.43
C ARG A 608 -33.76 22.65 -22.72
N ASN A 609 -34.49 23.75 -22.58
CA ASN A 609 -34.92 24.54 -23.72
C ASN A 609 -33.73 25.18 -24.43
N HIS A 610 -33.79 25.16 -25.75
CA HIS A 610 -32.91 25.88 -26.64
C HIS A 610 -33.73 26.82 -27.52
N TYR A 611 -33.30 28.08 -27.62
CA TYR A 611 -34.04 29.13 -28.29
C TYR A 611 -33.26 29.62 -29.50
N GLU A 612 -33.89 29.58 -30.67
CA GLU A 612 -33.32 30.06 -31.93
C GLU A 612 -34.20 31.16 -32.52
N PHE A 613 -33.56 32.21 -33.00
CA PHE A 613 -34.23 33.32 -33.70
C PHE A 613 -33.80 33.28 -35.16
N LYS A 614 -34.71 32.93 -36.07
CA LYS A 614 -34.38 32.75 -37.49
C LYS A 614 -34.96 33.84 -38.36
N ASP A 615 -34.20 34.27 -39.37
CA ASP A 615 -34.62 35.25 -40.36
C ASP A 615 -35.59 34.66 -41.40
N GLN A 616 -35.93 35.45 -42.42
CA GLN A 616 -36.74 35.03 -43.57
C GLN A 616 -36.14 33.86 -44.38
N ASN A 617 -34.82 33.67 -44.34
CA ASN A 617 -34.10 32.61 -45.05
C ASN A 617 -33.92 31.36 -44.18
N GLY A 618 -34.18 31.44 -42.87
CA GLY A 618 -33.94 30.37 -41.91
C GLY A 618 -32.55 30.40 -41.26
N GLU A 619 -31.80 31.49 -41.42
CA GLU A 619 -30.49 31.71 -40.80
C GLU A 619 -30.65 32.28 -39.40
N ASP A 620 -29.73 31.96 -38.47
CA ASP A 620 -29.75 32.49 -37.11
C ASP A 620 -29.45 34.00 -37.12
N LEU A 621 -30.37 34.78 -36.56
CA LEU A 621 -30.25 36.23 -36.45
C LEU A 621 -29.25 36.62 -35.38
N THR A 622 -29.12 35.83 -34.32
CA THR A 622 -28.43 36.24 -33.10
C THR A 622 -26.99 36.73 -33.31
N PRO A 623 -26.16 36.12 -34.19
CA PRO A 623 -24.81 36.58 -34.49
C PRO A 623 -24.72 37.91 -35.25
N VAL A 624 -25.79 38.31 -35.95
CA VAL A 624 -25.83 39.54 -36.77
C VAL A 624 -26.56 40.69 -36.08
N LEU A 625 -27.20 40.45 -34.93
CA LEU A 625 -27.88 41.46 -34.14
C LEU A 625 -26.89 42.32 -33.34
N SER A 626 -27.07 43.64 -33.38
CA SER A 626 -26.34 44.55 -32.50
C SER A 626 -26.82 44.41 -31.04
N GLN A 627 -26.10 44.99 -30.08
CA GLN A 627 -26.59 45.05 -28.69
C GLN A 627 -27.94 45.77 -28.56
N GLY A 628 -28.17 46.79 -29.40
CA GLY A 628 -29.46 47.49 -29.46
C GLY A 628 -30.57 46.58 -29.97
N ASP A 629 -30.29 45.75 -30.99
CA ASP A 629 -31.24 44.79 -31.55
C ASP A 629 -31.53 43.65 -30.55
N LEU A 630 -30.53 43.16 -29.83
CA LEU A 630 -30.75 42.16 -28.78
C LEU A 630 -31.61 42.71 -27.63
N ASN A 631 -31.45 43.99 -27.28
CA ASN A 631 -32.35 44.62 -26.32
C ASN A 631 -33.76 44.78 -26.90
N ALA A 632 -33.86 45.21 -28.15
CA ALA A 632 -35.13 45.27 -28.86
C ALA A 632 -35.85 43.91 -28.88
N LEU A 633 -35.11 42.81 -29.07
CA LEU A 633 -35.63 41.45 -29.02
C LEU A 633 -36.14 41.09 -27.62
N ALA A 634 -35.37 41.37 -26.57
CA ALA A 634 -35.79 41.12 -25.18
C ALA A 634 -37.07 41.91 -24.82
N LEU A 635 -37.14 43.19 -25.21
CA LEU A 635 -38.34 44.02 -25.05
C LEU A 635 -39.52 43.48 -25.85
N SER A 636 -39.29 43.00 -27.06
CA SER A 636 -40.33 42.45 -27.94
C SER A 636 -40.90 41.15 -27.38
N ILE A 637 -40.05 40.30 -26.79
CA ILE A 637 -40.48 39.09 -26.06
C ILE A 637 -41.35 39.51 -24.88
N PHE A 638 -40.87 40.39 -23.99
CA PHE A 638 -41.64 40.82 -22.82
C PHE A 638 -42.98 41.48 -23.21
N LEU A 639 -42.96 42.45 -24.14
CA LEU A 639 -44.15 43.17 -24.57
C LEU A 639 -45.11 42.25 -25.32
N GLY A 640 -44.61 41.34 -26.16
CA GLY A 640 -45.40 40.33 -26.83
C GLY A 640 -46.11 39.42 -25.82
N MET A 641 -45.39 38.94 -24.81
CA MET A 641 -45.97 38.15 -23.71
C MET A 641 -46.96 38.97 -22.87
N ALA A 642 -46.69 40.25 -22.63
CA ALA A 642 -47.57 41.16 -21.89
C ALA A 642 -48.87 41.48 -22.65
N THR A 643 -48.86 41.43 -23.99
CA THR A 643 -50.04 41.70 -24.82
C THR A 643 -50.74 40.43 -25.29
N SER A 644 -50.08 39.27 -25.26
CA SER A 644 -50.65 37.96 -25.57
C SER A 644 -51.14 37.22 -24.32
N GLY A 645 -52.37 36.70 -24.32
CA GLY A 645 -52.83 35.72 -23.33
C GLY A 645 -53.46 36.25 -22.02
N ALA A 646 -53.53 35.38 -21.01
CA ALA A 646 -54.31 35.57 -19.77
C ALA A 646 -53.85 36.74 -18.88
N ALA A 647 -52.62 37.23 -19.06
CA ALA A 647 -52.10 38.38 -18.33
C ALA A 647 -52.79 39.69 -18.72
N LYS A 648 -53.08 39.86 -20.02
CA LYS A 648 -53.93 40.94 -20.53
C LYS A 648 -55.30 40.93 -19.83
N GLU A 649 -55.80 39.75 -19.47
CA GLU A 649 -57.10 39.62 -18.83
C GLU A 649 -57.07 39.92 -17.32
N SER A 650 -55.90 39.80 -16.68
CA SER A 650 -55.73 39.90 -15.22
C SER A 650 -55.26 41.28 -14.76
N PHE A 651 -54.23 41.88 -15.38
CA PHE A 651 -53.73 43.21 -15.02
C PHE A 651 -53.92 44.24 -16.14
N GLY A 652 -54.53 45.37 -15.80
CA GLY A 652 -54.74 46.52 -16.68
C GLY A 652 -53.57 47.47 -16.73
N PHE A 653 -52.38 47.08 -16.28
CA PHE A 653 -51.17 47.90 -16.32
C PHE A 653 -49.93 47.05 -16.60
N VAL A 654 -48.89 47.66 -17.17
CA VAL A 654 -47.55 47.09 -17.36
C VAL A 654 -46.50 48.07 -16.82
N MET A 655 -45.39 47.55 -16.31
CA MET A 655 -44.31 48.31 -15.70
C MET A 655 -42.99 48.00 -16.42
N LEU A 656 -42.29 49.05 -16.84
CA LEU A 656 -41.01 48.97 -17.53
C LEU A 656 -39.97 49.74 -16.72
N ASP A 657 -38.96 49.04 -16.20
CA ASP A 657 -37.87 49.67 -15.43
C ASP A 657 -36.63 49.87 -16.29
N ASP A 658 -36.50 51.11 -16.78
CA ASP A 658 -35.42 51.60 -17.63
C ASP A 658 -35.19 50.80 -18.92
N PRO A 659 -36.22 50.68 -19.80
CA PRO A 659 -36.16 49.84 -20.99
C PRO A 659 -35.23 50.40 -22.09
N SER A 660 -34.87 51.69 -22.07
CA SER A 660 -34.07 52.31 -23.14
C SER A 660 -32.56 52.09 -23.03
N GLN A 661 -32.09 51.32 -22.04
CA GLN A 661 -30.67 51.00 -21.90
C GLN A 661 -30.12 50.38 -23.18
N SER A 662 -29.03 50.91 -23.73
CA SER A 662 -28.43 50.41 -24.99
C SER A 662 -29.31 50.55 -26.24
N LEU A 663 -30.44 51.27 -26.19
CA LEU A 663 -31.23 51.62 -27.38
C LEU A 663 -30.72 52.92 -28.01
N GLY A 664 -30.57 52.93 -29.34
CA GLY A 664 -30.33 54.16 -30.10
C GLY A 664 -31.61 54.98 -30.27
N SER A 665 -31.49 56.23 -30.72
CA SER A 665 -32.61 57.17 -30.90
C SER A 665 -33.76 56.58 -31.72
N GLY A 666 -33.46 55.92 -32.85
CA GLY A 666 -34.48 55.27 -33.68
C GLY A 666 -35.21 54.13 -32.98
N HIS A 667 -34.51 53.30 -32.20
CA HIS A 667 -35.13 52.24 -31.41
C HIS A 667 -36.05 52.82 -30.32
N LYS A 668 -35.63 53.90 -29.65
CA LYS A 668 -36.45 54.58 -28.62
C LYS A 668 -37.73 55.14 -29.23
N GLU A 669 -37.63 55.76 -30.40
CA GLU A 669 -38.77 56.28 -31.15
C GLU A 669 -39.80 55.17 -31.42
N LYS A 670 -39.34 54.03 -31.94
CA LYS A 670 -40.18 52.88 -32.28
C LYS A 670 -40.74 52.16 -31.05
N LEU A 671 -39.98 52.12 -29.96
CA LEU A 671 -40.48 51.64 -28.67
C LEU A 671 -41.69 52.47 -28.22
N ILE A 672 -41.63 53.81 -28.32
CA ILE A 672 -42.75 54.70 -27.96
C ILE A 672 -43.96 54.46 -28.88
N ASP A 673 -43.74 54.20 -30.17
CA ASP A 673 -44.82 53.82 -31.11
C ASP A 673 -45.54 52.53 -30.63
N ILE A 674 -44.80 51.52 -30.15
CA ILE A 674 -45.38 50.29 -29.58
C ILE A 674 -46.07 50.55 -28.24
N LEU A 675 -45.48 51.36 -27.35
CA LEU A 675 -46.13 51.70 -26.09
C LEU A 675 -47.48 52.40 -26.32
N ASN A 676 -47.62 53.20 -27.38
CA ASN A 676 -48.91 53.74 -27.82
C ASN A 676 -49.93 52.65 -28.16
N GLU A 677 -49.51 51.52 -28.73
CA GLU A 677 -50.40 50.37 -28.97
C GLU A 677 -50.80 49.70 -27.66
N VAL A 678 -49.84 49.46 -26.75
CA VAL A 678 -50.09 48.85 -25.44
C VAL A 678 -51.04 49.70 -24.59
N LEU A 679 -50.90 51.03 -24.67
CA LEU A 679 -51.72 52.02 -23.96
C LEU A 679 -53.22 51.96 -24.28
N LYS A 680 -53.61 51.35 -25.42
CA LYS A 680 -55.01 51.18 -25.79
C LYS A 680 -55.75 50.27 -24.81
N ASP A 681 -55.06 49.30 -24.24
CA ASP A 681 -55.64 48.26 -23.38
C ASP A 681 -55.11 48.29 -21.94
N ARG A 682 -53.93 48.89 -21.69
CA ARG A 682 -53.25 48.85 -20.38
C ARG A 682 -52.59 50.18 -20.04
N ILE A 683 -52.56 50.53 -18.76
CA ILE A 683 -51.72 51.61 -18.23
C ILE A 683 -50.25 51.22 -18.40
N VAL A 684 -49.40 52.13 -18.89
CA VAL A 684 -47.95 51.92 -18.97
C VAL A 684 -47.27 52.78 -17.91
N ILE A 685 -46.54 52.12 -17.00
CA ILE A 685 -45.71 52.76 -15.99
C ILE A 685 -44.25 52.62 -16.42
N LEU A 686 -43.66 53.70 -16.90
CA LEU A 686 -42.31 53.73 -17.41
C LEU A 686 -41.38 54.41 -16.42
N SER A 687 -40.34 53.73 -15.96
CA SER A 687 -39.23 54.33 -15.22
C SER A 687 -38.07 54.56 -16.17
N SER A 688 -37.47 55.77 -16.17
CA SER A 688 -36.25 56.03 -16.93
C SER A 688 -35.47 57.24 -16.44
N MET A 689 -34.17 57.25 -16.71
CA MET A 689 -33.33 58.46 -16.61
C MET A 689 -33.08 59.14 -17.97
N ASP A 690 -33.55 58.53 -19.05
CA ASP A 690 -33.25 58.95 -20.42
C ASP A 690 -34.11 60.15 -20.84
N LYS A 691 -33.46 61.30 -21.00
CA LYS A 691 -34.11 62.55 -21.37
C LYS A 691 -34.76 62.48 -22.76
N GLU A 692 -34.13 61.79 -23.70
CA GLU A 692 -34.67 61.60 -25.04
C GLU A 692 -35.94 60.75 -25.02
N LEU A 693 -35.94 59.65 -24.24
CA LEU A 693 -37.13 58.83 -24.05
C LEU A 693 -38.27 59.61 -23.38
N GLN A 694 -37.95 60.47 -22.41
CA GLN A 694 -38.91 61.40 -21.82
C GLN A 694 -39.50 62.32 -22.88
N ASP A 695 -38.67 62.97 -23.69
CA ASP A 695 -39.13 63.93 -24.70
C ASP A 695 -39.97 63.25 -25.80
N LEU A 696 -39.60 62.03 -26.21
CA LEU A 696 -40.38 61.20 -27.12
C LEU A 696 -41.72 60.77 -26.51
N THR A 697 -41.73 60.38 -25.22
CA THR A 697 -42.98 60.06 -24.50
C THR A 697 -43.95 61.24 -24.54
N PHE A 698 -43.46 62.45 -24.25
CA PHE A 698 -44.30 63.66 -24.22
C PHE A 698 -44.69 64.18 -25.61
N SER A 699 -43.89 63.96 -26.64
CA SER A 699 -44.20 64.39 -28.00
C SER A 699 -45.06 63.40 -28.79
N ARG A 700 -44.95 62.08 -28.54
CA ARG A 700 -45.59 61.05 -29.39
C ARG A 700 -46.69 60.24 -28.74
N ILE A 701 -46.68 60.05 -27.42
CA ILE A 701 -47.80 59.34 -26.78
C ILE A 701 -49.09 60.14 -26.98
N THR A 702 -50.16 59.50 -27.44
CA THR A 702 -51.43 60.21 -27.72
C THR A 702 -52.37 60.24 -26.52
N GLY A 703 -52.27 59.25 -25.63
CA GLY A 703 -53.02 59.21 -24.38
C GLY A 703 -52.59 60.28 -23.38
N ALA A 704 -53.41 60.50 -22.36
CA ALA A 704 -53.04 61.35 -21.23
C ALA A 704 -51.77 60.82 -20.55
N LYS A 705 -50.97 61.75 -20.01
CA LYS A 705 -49.66 61.48 -19.43
C LYS A 705 -49.58 62.10 -18.05
N LYS A 706 -48.88 61.42 -17.16
CA LYS A 706 -48.49 61.94 -15.85
C LYS A 706 -47.00 61.70 -15.66
N LYS A 707 -46.29 62.65 -15.07
CA LYS A 707 -44.86 62.51 -14.78
C LYS A 707 -44.56 62.77 -13.32
N TYR A 708 -43.71 61.92 -12.76
CA TYR A 708 -43.13 62.08 -11.45
C TYR A 708 -41.63 62.31 -11.62
N VAL A 709 -41.16 63.51 -11.26
CA VAL A 709 -39.74 63.89 -11.30
C VAL A 709 -39.10 63.55 -9.96
N PHE A 710 -38.13 62.64 -9.99
CA PHE A 710 -37.33 62.21 -8.84
C PHE A 710 -36.03 63.00 -8.78
N SER A 711 -35.81 63.72 -7.68
CA SER A 711 -34.62 64.54 -7.45
C SER A 711 -34.24 64.52 -5.97
N GLY A 712 -33.05 65.06 -5.66
CA GLY A 712 -32.70 65.43 -4.28
C GLY A 712 -32.74 64.32 -3.23
N TRP A 713 -32.57 63.04 -3.60
CA TRP A 713 -32.61 61.96 -2.62
C TRP A 713 -31.55 62.15 -1.53
N THR A 714 -31.97 62.13 -0.26
CA THR A 714 -31.10 62.12 0.91
C THR A 714 -31.41 60.90 1.80
N PRO A 715 -30.42 60.39 2.56
CA PRO A 715 -30.65 59.36 3.57
C PRO A 715 -31.74 59.73 4.59
N GLU A 716 -31.87 61.01 4.91
CA GLU A 716 -32.74 61.53 5.95
C GLU A 716 -34.17 61.77 5.49
N GLU A 717 -34.40 62.27 4.29
CA GLU A 717 -35.73 62.67 3.81
C GLU A 717 -36.29 61.69 2.77
N GLY A 718 -35.43 60.85 2.17
CA GLY A 718 -35.80 60.02 1.04
C GLY A 718 -35.84 60.82 -0.27
N PRO A 719 -36.58 60.38 -1.30
CA PRO A 719 -36.61 61.06 -2.59
C PRO A 719 -37.51 62.29 -2.58
N GLY A 720 -36.99 63.41 -3.10
CA GLY A 720 -37.82 64.50 -3.55
C GLY A 720 -38.58 64.07 -4.81
N VAL A 721 -39.92 64.06 -4.75
CA VAL A 721 -40.76 63.75 -5.92
C VAL A 721 -41.76 64.86 -6.16
N LYS A 722 -41.74 65.39 -7.38
CA LYS A 722 -42.67 66.40 -7.89
C LYS A 722 -43.54 65.77 -8.98
N GLU A 723 -44.86 65.97 -8.89
CA GLU A 723 -45.82 65.61 -9.94
C GLU A 723 -45.88 66.74 -10.99
N GLU A 724 -45.85 66.37 -12.27
CA GLU A 724 -45.94 67.24 -13.45
C GLU A 724 -46.93 66.72 -14.48
#